data_AF-A0A3P7DS08-F1
#
_entry.id   AF-A0A3P7DS08-F1
#
_cell.length_a   1.000
_cell.length_b   1.000
_cell.length_c   1.000
_cell.angle_alpha   90.00
_cell.angle_beta   90.00
_cell.angle_gamma   90.00
#
_symmetry.space_group_name_H-M   'P 1'
#
loop_
_entity.id
_entity.type
_entity.pdbx_description
1 polymer ?
#
loop_
_entity_poly.entity_id
_entity_poly.type
_entity_poly.pdbx_seq_one_letter_code
_entity_poly.pdbx_strand_id
1 'polypeptide(L)'
;MSLIKSPIRYHQPRKPSTLSVIWRMRTHLAFTLTPIILLPILFSFPQSQDEARCGYCVGIMAVYWVMEVIPLAVTALLPMVLYPLLGLMASNDVAQMYLPDISFLFIGGLMVAVAVQKCKLHNRVALFVLTIVPPQPCWIMLGFMLVTAFLSMWISNTATAALMVPIANSVIIELVKSNRRNQFSDSLLGEAVVEDRHNENSDGRRKSLGTFSTRDPTEILSKDEHQMAKGLLISVAFGANIGGTGTITGTPSNLVLLGQIKEIFPLADTDINFISWMVFALPLVTACLFMTWLTLVLIFFRKASKGHQTIKDKLKQKYDELPSLSFAEICVSICFLILLTLWITRDPYVVPGKSENVETLLDWKTMQAKFPWSVVLLLGGGFAMAAGVKESNLSYRVGEMMQLLQMFPVNVIMAICIFITIFLTNICSNTVTASIFIPIVAELAKSLEIHPLYFMIPTALSSSMAFTLPVATPPNAIIFASGLLHVKDMLLAGTLATIECGLLAILFMMTWATSSTSQLNRICSDLTCIPSFELKFTQFTPGCTLSLAAREKFHASFAVKRGELAGQEMLRRSVRRFALSISLLTNGSRMQRNVSHKAQSGVKVNGVKPFSSNSRKSVEETDVIIVSYAIEFVIQRDSLENMEGIVVDGDHGFQKVLHRPSSSQNYFIAPNRIFHLDLKGAAPKMGYLLKLVPFIKQIGATGIMIEYEDMFPFTGKLSGVKAGNAYTLDELRRFLRVIQTHNLDIIPLVQTVGHLEYILKYPNFSKYREEERYPQVICLTDEGAVDLVQEALRQILNLHKDFAMKYFHIGADEVFQIGRCEKDRSYMVNNNVDTEFLLLRHIAKIAKFVKAQVPNKKVNVLIWHDMLVNLQAQNVLKHGLSNLVEPVVWNYMENLDDQLLPDFWQRLSSMFSYVWGASAYKVEFWKVQCADGPDQYASNVQHYLNNHISWLKQMNEHHSKFKQFRGIIVTGWQRFDHFAIICEVIPVGLLSAAVNMAVLKNGQYGSEVMRSVSQSLKCSSVLYFDKNSSPFIPQCSFPGIGVHVFHAVQTLHSTINSVEEQVFNDYQVRGWIARFNEKHLYTQAWAEMQTVFYNDTVAEFVYVYVKPTLKRLEELSQRIDKLSELRIFPRRPFAVQEF
;
A
#
# COMPACT_ATOMS: atom_id res chain seq x y z
N MET A 1 -50.76 0.90 41.34
CA MET A 1 -49.48 0.72 42.05
C MET A 1 -49.54 -0.54 42.94
N SER A 2 -49.88 -1.71 42.38
CA SER A 2 -50.04 -2.98 43.15
C SER A 2 -50.21 -4.27 42.30
N LEU A 3 -49.67 -4.37 41.08
CA LEU A 3 -49.82 -5.59 40.24
C LEU A 3 -48.52 -6.04 39.55
N ILE A 4 -47.43 -6.23 40.30
CA ILE A 4 -46.26 -7.02 39.86
C ILE A 4 -45.72 -7.83 41.05
N LYS A 5 -46.35 -8.96 41.38
CA LYS A 5 -45.74 -10.05 42.16
C LYS A 5 -46.43 -11.38 41.83
N SER A 6 -45.97 -12.07 40.80
CA SER A 6 -46.14 -13.52 40.67
C SER A 6 -44.75 -14.16 40.56
N PRO A 7 -44.40 -15.15 41.39
CA PRO A 7 -43.08 -15.75 41.39
C PRO A 7 -42.98 -16.74 40.22
N ILE A 8 -42.12 -16.45 39.26
CA ILE A 8 -41.73 -17.40 38.23
C ILE A 8 -41.00 -18.55 38.95
N ARG A 9 -41.65 -19.72 39.03
CA ARG A 9 -41.03 -20.97 39.47
C ARG A 9 -39.89 -21.29 38.51
N TYR A 10 -38.65 -21.11 38.95
CA TYR A 10 -37.49 -21.70 38.31
C TYR A 10 -37.60 -23.22 38.41
N HIS A 11 -37.86 -23.89 37.28
CA HIS A 11 -37.63 -25.32 37.16
C HIS A 11 -36.15 -25.59 37.49
N GLN A 12 -35.90 -26.42 38.51
CA GLN A 12 -34.56 -26.95 38.76
C GLN A 12 -34.04 -27.63 37.48
N PRO A 13 -32.82 -27.32 37.02
CA PRO A 13 -32.29 -27.97 35.83
C PRO A 13 -32.07 -29.46 36.15
N ARG A 14 -32.74 -30.34 35.40
CA ARG A 14 -32.44 -31.78 35.40
C ARG A 14 -30.93 -31.95 35.17
N LYS A 15 -30.28 -32.83 35.94
CA LYS A 15 -28.86 -33.18 35.72
C LYS A 15 -28.67 -33.47 34.23
N PRO A 16 -27.76 -32.78 33.52
CA PRO A 16 -27.53 -33.03 32.11
C PRO A 16 -27.09 -34.49 31.95
N SER A 17 -27.71 -35.23 31.04
CA SER A 17 -27.22 -36.56 30.66
C SER A 17 -25.76 -36.44 30.22
N THR A 18 -24.93 -37.47 30.43
CA THR A 18 -23.53 -37.49 29.97
C THR A 18 -23.39 -37.10 28.50
N LEU A 19 -24.35 -37.53 27.66
CA LEU A 19 -24.48 -37.09 26.25
C LEU A 19 -24.68 -35.58 26.09
N SER A 20 -25.53 -34.94 26.90
CA SER A 20 -25.71 -33.49 26.85
C SER A 20 -24.50 -32.70 27.38
N VAL A 21 -23.71 -33.27 28.31
CA VAL A 21 -22.43 -32.69 28.75
C VAL A 21 -21.39 -32.78 27.63
N ILE A 22 -21.23 -33.94 27.00
CA ILE A 22 -20.32 -34.14 25.86
C ILE A 22 -20.72 -33.23 24.70
N TRP A 23 -22.01 -33.11 24.39
CA TRP A 23 -22.49 -32.21 23.33
C TRP A 23 -22.24 -30.74 23.66
N ARG A 24 -22.24 -30.36 24.95
CA ARG A 24 -21.87 -29.00 25.39
C ARG A 24 -20.36 -28.78 25.36
N MET A 25 -19.57 -29.82 25.62
CA MET A 25 -18.11 -29.82 25.49
C MET A 25 -17.63 -30.01 24.04
N ARG A 26 -18.52 -30.30 23.07
CA ARG A 26 -18.15 -30.63 21.69
C ARG A 26 -17.21 -29.61 21.06
N THR A 27 -17.42 -28.32 21.35
CA THR A 27 -16.63 -27.22 20.81
C THR A 27 -15.23 -27.22 21.43
N HIS A 28 -15.13 -27.41 22.74
CA HIS A 28 -13.83 -27.52 23.42
C HIS A 28 -13.07 -28.79 23.04
N LEU A 29 -13.79 -29.92 22.90
CA LEU A 29 -13.22 -31.19 22.43
C LEU A 29 -12.73 -31.08 20.98
N ALA A 30 -13.51 -30.47 20.09
CA ALA A 30 -13.08 -30.23 18.70
C ALA A 30 -11.85 -29.31 18.67
N PHE A 31 -11.82 -28.24 19.47
CA PHE A 31 -10.68 -27.33 19.54
C PHE A 31 -9.39 -28.02 20.00
N THR A 32 -9.45 -28.92 20.97
CA THR A 32 -8.24 -29.58 21.48
C THR A 32 -7.88 -30.83 20.70
N LEU A 33 -8.86 -31.64 20.28
CA LEU A 33 -8.62 -32.92 19.62
C LEU A 33 -8.27 -32.76 18.14
N THR A 34 -8.84 -31.79 17.41
CA THR A 34 -8.60 -31.68 15.96
C THR A 34 -7.11 -31.52 15.61
N PRO A 35 -6.33 -30.62 16.24
CA PRO A 35 -4.90 -30.52 15.99
C PRO A 35 -4.14 -31.82 16.34
N ILE A 36 -4.55 -32.52 17.41
CA ILE A 36 -3.93 -33.77 17.85
C ILE A 36 -4.21 -34.92 16.87
N ILE A 37 -5.45 -35.03 16.40
CA ILE A 37 -5.89 -36.09 15.48
C ILE A 37 -5.26 -35.90 14.10
N LEU A 38 -5.09 -34.64 13.65
CA LEU A 38 -4.48 -34.35 12.34
C LEU A 38 -2.95 -34.31 12.40
N LEU A 39 -2.33 -34.29 13.59
CA LEU A 39 -0.88 -34.27 13.79
C LEU A 39 -0.13 -35.37 13.01
N PRO A 40 -0.62 -36.62 12.88
CA PRO A 40 0.05 -37.67 12.11
C PRO A 40 0.31 -37.30 10.65
N ILE A 41 -0.53 -36.45 10.04
CA ILE A 41 -0.38 -36.01 8.63
C ILE A 41 0.99 -35.36 8.42
N LEU A 42 1.51 -34.63 9.41
CA LEU A 42 2.82 -33.97 9.35
C LEU A 42 3.99 -34.96 9.23
N PHE A 43 3.81 -36.21 9.65
CA PHE A 43 4.86 -37.24 9.68
C PHE A 43 4.65 -38.35 8.64
N SER A 44 3.43 -38.50 8.09
CA SER A 44 3.09 -39.60 7.18
C SER A 44 3.74 -39.52 5.80
N PHE A 45 4.20 -38.34 5.36
CA PHE A 45 4.78 -38.15 4.01
C PHE A 45 6.17 -37.50 4.05
N PRO A 46 7.24 -38.27 4.35
CA PRO A 46 8.60 -37.73 4.48
C PRO A 46 9.14 -37.06 3.21
N GLN A 47 8.66 -37.49 2.03
CA GLN A 47 9.09 -36.98 0.73
C GLN A 47 8.34 -35.71 0.29
N SER A 48 7.25 -35.33 0.96
CA SER A 48 6.36 -34.22 0.58
C SER A 48 5.96 -33.38 1.80
N GLN A 49 6.95 -32.86 2.52
CA GLN A 49 6.71 -32.17 3.79
C GLN A 49 5.85 -30.91 3.65
N ASP A 50 6.00 -30.15 2.57
CA ASP A 50 5.27 -28.88 2.40
C ASP A 50 3.77 -29.12 2.11
N GLU A 51 3.45 -30.13 1.30
CA GLU A 51 2.07 -30.58 1.06
C GLU A 51 1.40 -31.05 2.36
N ALA A 52 2.12 -31.85 3.17
CA ALA A 52 1.62 -32.36 4.45
C ALA A 52 1.39 -31.23 5.47
N ARG A 53 2.30 -30.26 5.55
CA ARG A 53 2.15 -29.05 6.39
C ARG A 53 0.93 -28.23 5.98
N CYS A 54 0.73 -28.06 4.67
CA CYS A 54 -0.40 -27.29 4.16
C CYS A 54 -1.70 -28.04 4.41
N GLY A 55 -1.73 -29.35 4.14
CA GLY A 55 -2.86 -30.24 4.40
C GLY A 55 -3.28 -30.25 5.87
N TYR A 56 -2.32 -30.21 6.81
CA TYR A 56 -2.61 -30.07 8.23
C TYR A 56 -3.33 -28.75 8.55
N CYS A 57 -2.84 -27.62 8.04
CA CYS A 57 -3.46 -26.32 8.25
C CYS A 57 -4.86 -26.25 7.64
N VAL A 58 -5.02 -26.68 6.38
CA VAL A 58 -6.31 -26.73 5.68
C VAL A 58 -7.29 -27.65 6.42
N GLY A 59 -6.83 -28.81 6.91
CA GLY A 59 -7.66 -29.75 7.67
C GLY A 59 -8.18 -29.15 8.98
N ILE A 60 -7.33 -28.46 9.75
CA ILE A 60 -7.77 -27.75 10.96
C ILE A 60 -8.79 -26.68 10.61
N MET A 61 -8.48 -25.84 9.62
CA MET A 61 -9.37 -24.75 9.22
C MET A 61 -10.72 -25.28 8.74
N ALA A 62 -10.73 -26.33 7.93
CA ALA A 62 -11.95 -26.97 7.44
C ALA A 62 -12.82 -27.46 8.60
N VAL A 63 -12.24 -28.19 9.57
CA VAL A 63 -12.99 -28.66 10.73
C VAL A 63 -13.48 -27.50 11.60
N TYR A 64 -12.64 -26.49 11.85
CA TYR A 64 -13.00 -25.34 12.68
C TYR A 64 -14.07 -24.47 12.05
N TRP A 65 -14.04 -24.30 10.73
CA TRP A 65 -15.06 -23.56 10.01
C TRP A 65 -16.37 -24.34 9.89
N VAL A 66 -16.34 -25.65 9.62
CA VAL A 66 -17.54 -26.49 9.52
C VAL A 66 -18.23 -26.67 10.88
N MET A 67 -17.44 -26.88 11.94
CA MET A 67 -17.97 -27.08 13.30
C MET A 67 -18.14 -25.76 14.08
N GLU A 68 -17.80 -24.61 13.47
CA GLU A 68 -17.81 -23.28 14.08
C GLU A 68 -17.19 -23.24 15.49
N VAL A 69 -16.01 -23.87 15.62
CA VAL A 69 -15.36 -24.10 16.93
C VAL A 69 -14.98 -22.79 17.62
N ILE A 70 -14.48 -21.85 16.82
CA ILE A 70 -14.16 -20.47 17.19
C ILE A 70 -14.76 -19.54 16.12
N PRO A 71 -14.91 -18.23 16.39
CA PRO A 71 -15.51 -17.31 15.42
C PRO A 71 -14.82 -17.40 14.06
N LEU A 72 -15.60 -17.41 12.97
CA LEU A 72 -15.12 -17.69 11.61
C LEU A 72 -13.93 -16.81 11.19
N ALA A 73 -13.94 -15.53 11.57
CA ALA A 73 -12.86 -14.59 11.30
C ALA A 73 -11.57 -14.90 12.08
N VAL A 74 -11.69 -15.49 13.27
CA VAL A 74 -10.54 -15.93 14.08
C VAL A 74 -9.94 -17.21 13.51
N THR A 75 -10.78 -18.16 13.07
CA THR A 75 -10.30 -19.32 12.29
C THR A 75 -9.60 -18.87 11.01
N ALA A 76 -10.13 -17.83 10.36
CA ALA A 76 -9.54 -17.27 9.15
C ALA A 76 -8.16 -16.67 9.38
N LEU A 77 -7.78 -16.30 10.61
CA LEU A 77 -6.43 -15.82 10.97
C LEU A 77 -5.41 -16.96 11.16
N LEU A 78 -5.85 -18.22 11.20
CA LEU A 78 -4.95 -19.36 11.43
C LEU A 78 -3.79 -19.45 10.42
N PRO A 79 -3.97 -19.23 9.10
CA PRO A 79 -2.85 -19.20 8.15
C PRO A 79 -1.75 -18.21 8.53
N MET A 80 -2.12 -17.04 9.08
CA MET A 80 -1.16 -16.00 9.48
C MET A 80 -0.21 -16.48 10.59
N VAL A 81 -0.64 -17.47 11.38
CA VAL A 81 0.14 -18.05 12.47
C VAL A 81 0.75 -19.39 12.06
N LEU A 82 -0.05 -20.29 11.49
CA LEU A 82 0.35 -21.66 11.17
C LEU A 82 1.31 -21.74 9.98
N TYR A 83 1.16 -20.93 8.93
CA TYR A 83 2.08 -21.00 7.79
C TYR A 83 3.50 -20.55 8.14
N PRO A 84 3.71 -19.43 8.85
CA PRO A 84 5.05 -19.08 9.31
C PRO A 84 5.62 -20.07 10.32
N LEU A 85 4.79 -20.60 11.24
CA LEU A 85 5.24 -21.59 12.24
C LEU A 85 5.65 -22.92 11.61
N LEU A 86 4.95 -23.38 10.58
CA LEU A 86 5.25 -24.62 9.87
C LEU A 86 6.32 -24.44 8.79
N GLY A 87 6.78 -23.21 8.52
CA GLY A 87 7.80 -22.92 7.52
C GLY A 87 7.30 -22.98 6.07
N LEU A 88 6.00 -22.77 5.84
CA LEU A 88 5.36 -22.81 4.52
C LEU A 88 5.50 -21.50 3.73
N MET A 89 5.12 -20.38 4.36
CA MET A 89 5.12 -19.04 3.76
C MET A 89 5.60 -18.02 4.79
N ALA A 90 6.26 -16.94 4.34
CA ALA A 90 6.68 -15.86 5.21
C ALA A 90 5.48 -15.05 5.71
N SER A 91 5.56 -14.53 6.93
CA SER A 91 4.45 -13.77 7.55
C SER A 91 3.99 -12.57 6.72
N ASN A 92 4.91 -11.87 6.04
CA ASN A 92 4.59 -10.75 5.17
C ASN A 92 3.75 -11.17 3.95
N ASP A 93 4.09 -12.28 3.32
CA ASP A 93 3.40 -12.77 2.13
C ASP A 93 1.98 -13.22 2.51
N VAL A 94 1.85 -13.93 3.64
CA VAL A 94 0.54 -14.33 4.18
C VAL A 94 -0.29 -13.10 4.58
N ALA A 95 0.31 -12.06 5.16
CA ALA A 95 -0.40 -10.85 5.57
C ALA A 95 -0.93 -10.05 4.36
N GLN A 96 -0.21 -10.01 3.24
CA GLN A 96 -0.68 -9.34 2.01
C GLN A 96 -1.96 -9.96 1.45
N MET A 97 -2.18 -11.26 1.67
CA MET A 97 -3.39 -11.98 1.23
C MET A 97 -4.67 -11.56 1.97
N TYR A 98 -4.58 -10.82 3.08
CA TYR A 98 -5.77 -10.34 3.80
C TYR A 98 -6.38 -9.06 3.22
N LEU A 99 -5.61 -8.28 2.45
CA LEU A 99 -6.06 -7.03 1.84
C LEU A 99 -5.73 -6.93 0.33
N PRO A 100 -6.11 -7.92 -0.51
CA PRO A 100 -6.00 -7.80 -1.96
C PRO A 100 -6.96 -6.74 -2.53
N ASP A 101 -6.73 -6.29 -3.76
CA ASP A 101 -7.52 -5.23 -4.42
C ASP A 101 -9.05 -5.48 -4.38
N ILE A 102 -9.48 -6.74 -4.46
CA ILE A 102 -10.90 -7.12 -4.38
C ILE A 102 -11.52 -6.78 -3.02
N SER A 103 -10.73 -6.80 -1.94
CA SER A 103 -11.16 -6.39 -0.61
C SER A 103 -11.49 -4.91 -0.56
N PHE A 104 -10.81 -4.06 -1.34
CA PHE A 104 -11.16 -2.62 -1.43
C PHE A 104 -12.48 -2.39 -2.17
N LEU A 105 -12.76 -3.17 -3.22
CA LEU A 105 -14.08 -3.15 -3.87
C LEU A 105 -15.19 -3.50 -2.87
N PHE A 106 -14.96 -4.52 -2.03
CA PHE A 106 -15.89 -4.90 -0.97
C PHE A 106 -16.05 -3.83 0.11
N ILE A 107 -14.95 -3.25 0.59
CA ILE A 107 -14.99 -2.16 1.58
C ILE A 107 -15.80 -0.98 1.03
N GLY A 108 -15.54 -0.56 -0.21
CA GLY A 108 -16.28 0.53 -0.86
C GLY A 108 -17.77 0.25 -1.02
N GLY A 109 -18.15 -0.96 -1.46
CA GLY A 109 -19.56 -1.35 -1.58
C GLY A 109 -20.30 -1.34 -0.23
N LEU A 110 -19.66 -1.85 0.82
CA LEU A 110 -20.23 -1.85 2.17
C LEU A 110 -20.31 -0.45 2.79
N MET A 111 -19.35 0.45 2.52
CA MET A 111 -19.43 1.85 2.94
C MET A 111 -20.71 2.51 2.41
N VAL A 112 -20.98 2.29 1.13
CA VAL A 112 -22.15 2.85 0.45
C VAL A 112 -23.44 2.21 0.98
N ALA A 113 -23.44 0.89 1.21
CA ALA A 113 -24.55 0.20 1.86
C ALA A 113 -24.85 0.77 3.26
N VAL A 114 -23.82 1.03 4.07
CA VAL A 114 -23.96 1.64 5.41
C VAL A 114 -24.51 3.07 5.30
N ALA A 115 -24.09 3.84 4.31
CA ALA A 115 -24.61 5.17 4.05
C ALA A 115 -26.11 5.14 3.68
N VAL A 116 -26.50 4.27 2.75
CA VAL A 116 -27.91 4.01 2.35
C VAL A 116 -28.76 3.56 3.54
N GLN A 117 -28.17 2.77 4.44
CA GLN A 117 -28.84 2.37 5.67
C GLN A 117 -29.01 3.55 6.64
N LYS A 118 -27.98 4.37 6.83
CA LYS A 118 -28.00 5.51 7.76
C LYS A 118 -29.02 6.57 7.34
N CYS A 119 -29.11 6.89 6.05
CA CYS A 119 -30.07 7.87 5.54
C CYS A 119 -31.51 7.31 5.40
N LYS A 120 -31.74 6.02 5.71
CA LYS A 120 -33.05 5.35 5.58
C LYS A 120 -33.64 5.37 4.16
N LEU A 121 -32.81 5.63 3.14
CA LEU A 121 -33.21 5.65 1.74
C LEU A 121 -33.86 4.32 1.31
N HIS A 122 -33.32 3.20 1.79
CA HIS A 122 -33.88 1.87 1.57
C HIS A 122 -35.34 1.73 2.01
N ASN A 123 -35.76 2.36 3.12
CA ASN A 123 -37.16 2.32 3.57
C ASN A 123 -38.09 3.02 2.58
N ARG A 124 -37.66 4.17 2.04
CA ARG A 124 -38.44 4.92 1.05
C ARG A 124 -38.60 4.11 -0.23
N VAL A 125 -37.50 3.51 -0.73
CA VAL A 125 -37.54 2.64 -1.92
C VAL A 125 -38.42 1.43 -1.69
N ALA A 126 -38.30 0.76 -0.54
CA ALA A 126 -39.10 -0.42 -0.22
C ALA A 126 -40.60 -0.11 -0.15
N LEU A 127 -40.99 0.95 0.57
CA LEU A 127 -42.39 1.36 0.69
C LEU A 127 -42.95 1.82 -0.66
N PHE A 128 -42.17 2.58 -1.44
CA PHE A 128 -42.57 3.00 -2.78
C PHE A 128 -42.92 1.80 -3.67
N VAL A 129 -42.03 0.82 -3.77
CA VAL A 129 -42.29 -0.36 -4.61
C VAL A 129 -43.50 -1.15 -4.11
N LEU A 130 -43.66 -1.30 -2.79
CA LEU A 130 -44.83 -1.97 -2.21
C LEU A 130 -46.16 -1.25 -2.48
N THR A 131 -46.15 0.08 -2.70
CA THR A 131 -47.37 0.81 -3.14
C THR A 131 -47.75 0.55 -4.60
N ILE A 132 -46.82 0.08 -5.44
CA ILE A 132 -47.10 -0.25 -6.85
C ILE A 132 -47.79 -1.62 -6.95
N VAL A 133 -47.39 -2.56 -6.10
CA VAL A 133 -47.83 -3.96 -6.12
C VAL A 133 -49.34 -4.09 -5.81
N PRO A 134 -50.07 -5.02 -6.47
CA PRO A 134 -51.47 -5.30 -6.15
C PRO A 134 -51.68 -5.72 -4.68
N PRO A 135 -52.80 -5.34 -4.04
CA PRO A 135 -53.04 -5.58 -2.60
C PRO A 135 -53.30 -7.04 -2.23
N GLN A 136 -53.26 -7.95 -3.20
CA GLN A 136 -53.45 -9.38 -3.01
C GLN A 136 -52.21 -10.00 -2.34
N PRO A 137 -52.36 -10.86 -1.32
CA PRO A 137 -51.23 -11.35 -0.52
C PRO A 137 -50.13 -12.08 -1.31
N CYS A 138 -50.51 -12.83 -2.36
CA CYS A 138 -49.55 -13.50 -3.25
C CYS A 138 -48.66 -12.52 -4.03
N TRP A 139 -49.23 -11.38 -4.45
CA TRP A 139 -48.49 -10.33 -5.14
C TRP A 139 -47.68 -9.49 -4.16
N ILE A 140 -48.19 -9.21 -2.96
CA ILE A 140 -47.43 -8.58 -1.88
C ILE A 140 -46.17 -9.39 -1.56
N MET A 141 -46.28 -10.73 -1.52
CA MET A 141 -45.12 -11.60 -1.33
C MET A 141 -44.09 -11.44 -2.47
N LEU A 142 -44.52 -11.39 -3.73
CA LEU A 142 -43.62 -11.09 -4.85
C LEU A 142 -42.96 -9.72 -4.69
N GLY A 143 -43.72 -8.71 -4.27
CA GLY A 143 -43.23 -7.38 -3.96
C GLY A 143 -42.12 -7.41 -2.91
N PHE A 144 -42.34 -8.14 -1.80
CA PHE A 144 -41.30 -8.35 -0.79
C PHE A 144 -40.08 -9.06 -1.37
N MET A 145 -40.25 -10.13 -2.16
CA MET A 145 -39.13 -10.86 -2.75
C MET A 145 -38.31 -9.97 -3.69
N LEU A 146 -38.94 -9.22 -4.58
CA LEU A 146 -38.28 -8.35 -5.55
C LEU A 146 -37.52 -7.20 -4.86
N VAL A 147 -38.16 -6.50 -3.92
CA VAL A 147 -37.52 -5.42 -3.17
C VAL A 147 -36.36 -5.96 -2.35
N THR A 148 -36.57 -7.07 -1.65
CA THR A 148 -35.53 -7.66 -0.81
C THR A 148 -34.37 -8.13 -1.67
N ALA A 149 -34.63 -8.75 -2.82
CA ALA A 149 -33.60 -9.18 -3.74
C ALA A 149 -32.79 -8.00 -4.31
N PHE A 150 -33.48 -6.93 -4.73
CA PHE A 150 -32.84 -5.72 -5.22
C PHE A 150 -31.96 -5.06 -4.15
N LEU A 151 -32.47 -4.91 -2.92
CA LEU A 151 -31.66 -4.37 -1.83
C LEU A 151 -30.46 -5.27 -1.54
N SER A 152 -30.62 -6.59 -1.62
CA SER A 152 -29.54 -7.55 -1.36
C SER A 152 -28.45 -7.58 -2.43
N MET A 153 -28.69 -7.02 -3.62
CA MET A 153 -27.63 -6.81 -4.63
C MET A 153 -26.63 -5.74 -4.18
N TRP A 154 -27.00 -4.83 -3.30
CA TRP A 154 -26.17 -3.68 -2.93
C TRP A 154 -25.81 -3.66 -1.45
N ILE A 155 -26.66 -4.26 -0.62
CA ILE A 155 -26.56 -4.35 0.84
C ILE A 155 -26.41 -5.82 1.20
N SER A 156 -25.62 -6.14 2.23
CA SER A 156 -25.43 -7.54 2.65
C SER A 156 -26.76 -8.24 2.98
N ASN A 157 -26.88 -9.53 2.61
CA ASN A 157 -28.09 -10.33 2.81
C ASN A 157 -28.65 -10.22 4.25
N THR A 158 -27.76 -10.28 5.24
CA THR A 158 -28.10 -10.17 6.67
C THR A 158 -28.73 -8.82 7.01
N ALA A 159 -28.12 -7.72 6.56
CA ALA A 159 -28.63 -6.38 6.83
C ALA A 159 -29.95 -6.16 6.10
N THR A 160 -30.08 -6.61 4.86
CA THR A 160 -31.31 -6.54 4.07
C THR A 160 -32.46 -7.28 4.75
N ALA A 161 -32.24 -8.51 5.22
CA ALA A 161 -33.27 -9.26 5.94
C ALA A 161 -33.67 -8.59 7.26
N ALA A 162 -32.70 -8.13 8.06
CA ALA A 162 -32.96 -7.43 9.32
C ALA A 162 -33.80 -6.16 9.12
N LEU A 163 -33.62 -5.44 8.01
CA LEU A 163 -34.36 -4.24 7.66
C LEU A 163 -35.78 -4.55 7.15
N MET A 164 -35.94 -5.61 6.37
CA MET A 164 -37.22 -5.95 5.75
C MET A 164 -38.19 -6.67 6.70
N VAL A 165 -37.70 -7.42 7.70
CA VAL A 165 -38.58 -8.14 8.64
C VAL A 165 -39.53 -7.23 9.45
N PRO A 166 -39.10 -6.08 10.02
CA PRO A 166 -40.02 -5.15 10.67
C PRO A 166 -41.12 -4.60 9.74
N ILE A 167 -40.79 -4.37 8.47
CA ILE A 167 -41.75 -3.92 7.44
C ILE A 167 -42.73 -5.06 7.14
N ALA A 168 -42.23 -6.28 6.95
CA ALA A 168 -43.05 -7.48 6.73
C ALA A 168 -44.01 -7.71 7.90
N ASN A 169 -43.52 -7.65 9.15
CA ASN A 169 -44.35 -7.78 10.35
C ASN A 169 -45.47 -6.73 10.39
N SER A 170 -45.15 -5.48 10.04
CA SER A 170 -46.14 -4.39 9.99
C SER A 170 -47.26 -4.69 8.97
N VAL A 171 -46.89 -5.20 7.79
CA VAL A 171 -47.84 -5.58 6.73
C VAL A 171 -48.66 -6.81 7.11
N ILE A 172 -48.04 -7.81 7.74
CA ILE A 172 -48.71 -9.02 8.24
C ILE A 172 -49.80 -8.65 9.25
N ILE A 173 -49.48 -7.80 10.22
CA ILE A 173 -50.45 -7.36 11.23
C ILE A 173 -51.66 -6.67 10.56
N GLU A 174 -51.42 -5.84 9.55
CA GLU A 174 -52.51 -5.14 8.86
C GLU A 174 -53.34 -6.06 7.97
N LEU A 175 -52.70 -7.03 7.30
CA LEU A 175 -53.38 -8.09 6.55
C LEU A 175 -54.32 -8.90 7.44
N VAL A 176 -53.86 -9.30 8.62
CA VAL A 176 -54.67 -10.03 9.61
C VAL A 176 -55.85 -9.18 10.08
N LYS A 177 -55.63 -7.90 10.43
CA LYS A 177 -56.70 -6.98 10.83
C LYS A 177 -57.74 -6.79 9.74
N SER A 178 -57.31 -6.60 8.49
CA SER A 178 -58.21 -6.44 7.34
C SER A 178 -59.05 -7.70 7.10
N ASN A 179 -58.44 -8.87 7.21
CA ASN A 179 -59.12 -10.14 6.93
C ASN A 179 -60.24 -10.42 7.94
N ARG A 180 -59.99 -10.14 9.23
CA ARG A 180 -61.02 -10.25 10.28
C ARG A 180 -62.16 -9.27 10.11
N ARG A 181 -61.86 -8.04 9.66
CA ARG A 181 -62.89 -7.03 9.40
C ARG A 181 -63.83 -7.49 8.29
N ASN A 182 -63.31 -8.15 7.26
CA ASN A 182 -64.13 -8.73 6.19
C ASN A 182 -64.94 -9.94 6.68
N GLN A 183 -64.36 -10.87 7.44
CA GLN A 183 -65.14 -11.98 8.01
C GLN A 183 -66.31 -11.49 8.88
N PHE A 184 -66.10 -10.40 9.62
CA PHE A 184 -67.15 -9.77 10.41
C PHE A 184 -68.19 -9.04 9.55
N SER A 185 -67.78 -8.42 8.44
CA SER A 185 -68.70 -7.76 7.50
C SER A 185 -69.50 -8.77 6.67
N ASP A 186 -68.89 -9.89 6.28
CA ASP A 186 -69.53 -11.01 5.59
C ASP A 186 -70.48 -11.78 6.52
N SER A 187 -70.18 -11.88 7.82
CA SER A 187 -71.12 -12.45 8.80
C SER A 187 -72.34 -11.54 9.01
N LEU A 188 -72.15 -10.21 9.06
CA LEU A 188 -73.23 -9.23 9.14
C LEU A 188 -74.10 -9.21 7.87
N LEU A 189 -73.50 -9.34 6.68
CA LEU A 189 -74.23 -9.47 5.42
C LEU A 189 -74.89 -10.84 5.26
N GLY A 190 -74.29 -11.90 5.82
CA GLY A 190 -74.85 -13.25 5.84
C GLY A 190 -76.05 -13.37 6.79
N GLU A 191 -76.03 -12.71 7.95
CA GLU A 191 -77.19 -12.61 8.85
C GLU A 191 -78.28 -11.72 8.24
N ALA A 192 -77.93 -10.64 7.56
CA ALA A 192 -78.90 -9.78 6.85
C ALA A 192 -79.58 -10.45 5.63
N VAL A 193 -79.08 -11.59 5.15
CA VAL A 193 -79.71 -12.38 4.07
C VAL A 193 -80.55 -13.55 4.63
N VAL A 194 -80.45 -13.84 5.93
CA VAL A 194 -81.25 -14.88 6.60
C VAL A 194 -82.39 -14.28 7.44
N GLU A 195 -82.32 -13.01 7.83
CA GLU A 195 -83.42 -12.27 8.48
C GLU A 195 -84.28 -11.50 7.48
N ASP A 196 -85.03 -12.24 6.64
CA ASP A 196 -86.26 -11.72 6.01
C ASP A 196 -87.47 -12.64 6.28
N ARG A 197 -87.44 -13.32 7.43
CA ARG A 197 -88.60 -14.03 8.00
C ARG A 197 -88.63 -13.87 9.52
N HIS A 198 -89.63 -13.12 9.96
CA HIS A 198 -90.19 -12.97 11.31
C HIS A 198 -89.72 -11.81 12.21
N ASN A 199 -90.62 -10.81 12.24
CA ASN A 199 -91.17 -10.08 13.38
C ASN A 199 -90.29 -9.22 14.29
N GLU A 200 -90.56 -7.91 14.19
CA GLU A 200 -90.99 -7.01 15.28
C GLU A 200 -90.82 -7.53 16.73
N ASN A 201 -89.81 -7.00 17.42
CA ASN A 201 -90.06 -6.14 18.59
C ASN A 201 -88.79 -5.47 19.12
N SER A 202 -89.00 -4.22 19.53
CA SER A 202 -88.14 -3.32 20.29
C SER A 202 -87.39 -3.95 21.48
N ASP A 203 -86.10 -3.68 21.61
CA ASP A 203 -85.58 -2.92 22.77
C ASP A 203 -84.13 -2.42 22.52
N GLY A 204 -83.88 -1.19 22.97
CA GLY A 204 -82.62 -0.49 22.79
C GLY A 204 -81.53 -0.99 23.74
N ARG A 205 -80.38 -1.38 23.19
CA ARG A 205 -79.13 -1.42 23.97
C ARG A 205 -77.91 -1.09 23.10
N ARG A 206 -77.51 0.19 23.16
CA ARG A 206 -76.16 0.66 22.86
C ARG A 206 -75.16 -0.17 23.68
N LYS A 207 -74.48 -1.14 23.06
CA LYS A 207 -73.27 -1.73 23.64
C LYS A 207 -72.09 -0.84 23.29
N SER A 208 -71.58 -0.18 24.33
CA SER A 208 -70.39 0.66 24.32
C SER A 208 -69.19 -0.07 23.73
N LEU A 209 -68.50 0.64 22.84
CA LEU A 209 -67.17 0.34 22.31
C LEU A 209 -66.21 0.03 23.48
N GLY A 210 -65.91 -1.25 23.70
CA GLY A 210 -64.92 -1.67 24.69
C GLY A 210 -63.52 -1.33 24.20
N THR A 211 -62.83 -0.51 24.99
CA THR A 211 -61.39 -0.22 24.94
C THR A 211 -60.57 -1.50 24.80
N PHE A 212 -59.98 -1.73 23.63
CA PHE A 212 -59.08 -2.87 23.39
C PHE A 212 -57.72 -2.58 24.01
N SER A 213 -57.51 -3.14 25.20
CA SER A 213 -56.25 -3.11 25.95
C SER A 213 -55.11 -3.75 25.16
N THR A 214 -53.94 -3.12 25.26
CA THR A 214 -52.62 -3.59 24.82
C THR A 214 -52.34 -5.04 25.27
N ARG A 215 -52.44 -6.00 24.36
CA ARG A 215 -51.90 -7.38 24.50
C ARG A 215 -51.28 -7.82 23.18
N ASP A 216 -50.23 -8.64 23.29
CA ASP A 216 -49.24 -9.01 22.25
C ASP A 216 -49.84 -9.45 20.89
N PRO A 217 -49.18 -9.17 19.75
CA PRO A 217 -49.70 -9.47 18.40
C PRO A 217 -49.92 -10.96 18.06
N THR A 218 -49.53 -11.87 18.95
CA THR A 218 -49.44 -13.32 18.69
C THR A 218 -50.54 -14.15 19.33
N GLU A 219 -51.39 -13.59 20.20
CA GLU A 219 -52.48 -14.36 20.80
C GLU A 219 -53.69 -14.46 19.85
N ILE A 220 -53.76 -15.64 19.21
CA ILE A 220 -54.84 -16.22 18.40
C ILE A 220 -54.86 -15.77 16.93
N LEU A 221 -53.79 -15.98 16.14
CA LEU A 221 -53.91 -16.03 14.67
C LEU A 221 -54.68 -17.30 14.25
N SER A 222 -55.59 -17.19 13.27
CA SER A 222 -56.22 -18.37 12.65
C SER A 222 -55.19 -19.20 11.88
N LYS A 223 -55.46 -20.49 11.62
CA LYS A 223 -54.53 -21.36 10.86
C LYS A 223 -54.12 -20.74 9.52
N ASP A 224 -55.05 -20.12 8.80
CA ASP A 224 -54.80 -19.53 7.49
C ASP A 224 -54.03 -18.20 7.59
N GLU A 225 -54.34 -17.37 8.60
CA GLU A 225 -53.59 -16.15 8.91
C GLU A 225 -52.13 -16.47 9.27
N HIS A 226 -51.92 -17.54 10.01
CA HIS A 226 -50.59 -18.00 10.43
C HIS A 226 -49.78 -18.53 9.24
N GLN A 227 -50.39 -19.26 8.31
CA GLN A 227 -49.72 -19.72 7.08
C GLN A 227 -49.31 -18.54 6.17
N MET A 228 -50.18 -17.54 6.02
CA MET A 228 -49.88 -16.32 5.28
C MET A 228 -48.69 -15.56 5.89
N ALA A 229 -48.67 -15.38 7.21
CA ALA A 229 -47.57 -14.72 7.91
C ALA A 229 -46.23 -15.45 7.71
N LYS A 230 -46.23 -16.78 7.79
CA LYS A 230 -45.06 -17.62 7.54
C LYS A 230 -44.51 -17.45 6.13
N GLY A 231 -45.39 -17.50 5.12
CA GLY A 231 -45.00 -17.33 3.72
C GLY A 231 -44.34 -15.96 3.46
N LEU A 232 -44.91 -14.88 3.99
CA LEU A 232 -44.35 -13.53 3.85
C LEU A 232 -42.97 -13.40 4.49
N LEU A 233 -42.77 -13.94 5.70
CA LEU A 233 -41.47 -13.91 6.36
C LEU A 233 -40.42 -14.74 5.62
N ILE A 234 -40.76 -15.96 5.19
CA ILE A 234 -39.86 -16.82 4.40
C ILE A 234 -39.45 -16.13 3.10
N SER A 235 -40.38 -15.44 2.44
CA SER A 235 -40.12 -14.73 1.19
C SER A 235 -39.03 -13.65 1.33
N VAL A 236 -38.92 -13.00 2.49
CA VAL A 236 -37.85 -12.01 2.77
C VAL A 236 -36.49 -12.71 2.84
N ALA A 237 -36.35 -13.78 3.61
CA ALA A 237 -35.06 -14.47 3.72
C ALA A 237 -34.60 -15.06 2.38
N PHE A 238 -35.52 -15.67 1.62
CA PHE A 238 -35.19 -16.28 0.33
C PHE A 238 -34.89 -15.21 -0.72
N GLY A 239 -35.67 -14.12 -0.74
CA GLY A 239 -35.40 -12.96 -1.59
C GLY A 239 -34.02 -12.35 -1.35
N ALA A 240 -33.60 -12.22 -0.08
CA ALA A 240 -32.26 -11.73 0.26
C ALA A 240 -31.15 -12.66 -0.27
N ASN A 241 -31.24 -13.96 0.02
CA ASN A 241 -30.22 -14.92 -0.41
C ASN A 241 -30.11 -15.04 -1.94
N ILE A 242 -31.23 -15.08 -2.65
CA ILE A 242 -31.24 -15.13 -4.12
C ILE A 242 -30.72 -13.81 -4.71
N GLY A 243 -31.22 -12.66 -4.24
CA GLY A 243 -30.80 -11.35 -4.74
C GLY A 243 -29.32 -11.04 -4.55
N GLY A 244 -28.73 -11.49 -3.44
CA GLY A 244 -27.30 -11.31 -3.17
C GLY A 244 -26.38 -11.93 -4.24
N THR A 245 -26.86 -12.88 -5.03
CA THR A 245 -26.08 -13.49 -6.12
C THR A 245 -26.01 -12.62 -7.38
N GLY A 246 -26.89 -11.62 -7.52
CA GLY A 246 -27.04 -10.84 -8.76
C GLY A 246 -25.89 -9.87 -9.06
N THR A 247 -25.09 -9.51 -8.07
CA THR A 247 -23.93 -8.60 -8.23
C THR A 247 -22.72 -9.15 -7.49
N ILE A 248 -21.55 -8.64 -7.84
CA ILE A 248 -20.29 -9.03 -7.20
C ILE A 248 -20.30 -8.72 -5.69
N THR A 249 -20.83 -7.57 -5.28
CA THR A 249 -20.80 -7.10 -3.89
C THR A 249 -21.96 -7.60 -3.03
N GLY A 250 -22.98 -8.24 -3.62
CA GLY A 250 -24.20 -8.63 -2.91
C GLY A 250 -23.96 -9.71 -1.85
N THR A 251 -23.24 -10.78 -2.20
CA THR A 251 -22.90 -11.89 -1.30
C THR A 251 -21.38 -12.10 -1.19
N PRO A 252 -20.83 -12.36 0.01
CA PRO A 252 -19.40 -12.61 0.16
C PRO A 252 -18.87 -13.77 -0.67
N SER A 253 -19.69 -14.78 -0.97
CA SER A 253 -19.28 -15.92 -1.80
C SER A 253 -18.84 -15.51 -3.22
N ASN A 254 -19.46 -14.49 -3.80
CA ASN A 254 -19.09 -13.96 -5.12
C ASN A 254 -17.71 -13.27 -5.06
N LEU A 255 -17.38 -12.63 -3.95
CA LEU A 255 -16.07 -12.01 -3.73
C LEU A 255 -14.98 -13.04 -3.44
N VAL A 256 -15.31 -14.11 -2.72
CA VAL A 256 -14.41 -15.27 -2.58
C VAL A 256 -14.05 -15.77 -3.96
N LEU A 257 -15.04 -16.02 -4.84
CA LEU A 257 -14.78 -16.47 -6.21
C LEU A 257 -13.77 -15.58 -6.95
N LEU A 258 -14.01 -14.26 -6.99
CA LEU A 258 -13.16 -13.34 -7.75
C LEU A 258 -11.75 -13.24 -7.18
N GLY A 259 -11.61 -13.19 -5.85
CA GLY A 259 -10.28 -13.18 -5.24
C GLY A 259 -9.54 -14.50 -5.44
N GLN A 260 -10.25 -15.64 -5.37
CA GLN A 260 -9.68 -16.96 -5.62
C GLN A 260 -9.24 -17.14 -7.07
N ILE A 261 -10.02 -16.66 -8.04
CA ILE A 261 -9.62 -16.67 -9.45
C ILE A 261 -8.31 -15.90 -9.64
N LYS A 262 -8.23 -14.68 -9.09
CA LYS A 262 -7.03 -13.83 -9.22
C LYS A 262 -5.79 -14.47 -8.56
N GLU A 263 -5.97 -15.20 -7.47
CA GLU A 263 -4.88 -15.86 -6.75
C GLU A 263 -4.43 -17.18 -7.41
N ILE A 264 -5.40 -18.03 -7.77
CA ILE A 264 -5.14 -19.35 -8.37
C ILE A 264 -4.69 -19.21 -9.83
N PHE A 265 -5.27 -18.27 -10.58
CA PHE A 265 -5.02 -18.03 -12.01
C PHE A 265 -4.60 -16.57 -12.29
N PRO A 266 -3.45 -16.10 -11.79
CA PRO A 266 -3.04 -14.69 -11.89
C PRO A 266 -2.76 -14.22 -13.33
N LEU A 267 -2.59 -15.14 -14.27
CA LEU A 267 -2.34 -14.88 -15.69
C LEU A 267 -3.60 -14.93 -16.55
N ALA A 268 -4.73 -15.40 -16.01
CA ALA A 268 -5.98 -15.47 -16.74
C ALA A 268 -6.70 -14.12 -16.58
N ASP A 269 -6.72 -13.32 -17.64
CA ASP A 269 -7.62 -12.17 -17.70
C ASP A 269 -9.04 -12.72 -17.87
N THR A 270 -9.81 -12.71 -16.78
CA THR A 270 -11.09 -13.44 -16.74
C THR A 270 -12.28 -12.60 -17.22
N ASP A 271 -12.07 -11.36 -17.67
CA ASP A 271 -13.11 -10.42 -18.12
C ASP A 271 -14.31 -10.27 -17.14
N ILE A 272 -14.20 -10.76 -15.91
CA ILE A 272 -15.26 -10.66 -14.90
C ILE A 272 -15.15 -9.29 -14.23
N ASN A 273 -15.82 -8.32 -14.85
CA ASN A 273 -16.07 -7.01 -14.28
C ASN A 273 -17.50 -6.96 -13.69
N PHE A 274 -17.85 -5.81 -13.10
CA PHE A 274 -19.14 -5.65 -12.43
C PHE A 274 -20.32 -5.86 -13.39
N ILE A 275 -20.20 -5.40 -14.63
CA ILE A 275 -21.25 -5.55 -15.64
C ILE A 275 -21.35 -6.99 -16.10
N SER A 276 -20.24 -7.62 -16.49
CA SER A 276 -20.26 -8.97 -17.05
C SER A 276 -20.82 -9.97 -16.05
N TRP A 277 -20.50 -9.82 -14.76
CA TRP A 277 -21.14 -10.60 -13.69
C TRP A 277 -22.65 -10.34 -13.62
N MET A 278 -23.08 -9.08 -13.62
CA MET A 278 -24.48 -8.72 -13.48
C MET A 278 -25.32 -9.21 -14.67
N VAL A 279 -24.81 -9.07 -15.90
CA VAL A 279 -25.44 -9.56 -17.13
C VAL A 279 -25.56 -11.09 -17.10
N PHE A 280 -24.55 -11.77 -16.57
CA PHE A 280 -24.57 -13.22 -16.39
C PHE A 280 -25.55 -13.68 -15.29
N ALA A 281 -25.53 -13.03 -14.12
CA ALA A 281 -26.24 -13.50 -12.94
C ALA A 281 -27.72 -13.10 -12.90
N LEU A 282 -28.09 -11.92 -13.43
CA LEU A 282 -29.48 -11.41 -13.36
C LEU A 282 -30.53 -12.35 -13.99
N PRO A 283 -30.29 -12.96 -15.17
CA PRO A 283 -31.23 -13.95 -15.72
C PRO A 283 -31.49 -15.12 -14.77
N LEU A 284 -30.44 -15.65 -14.13
CA LEU A 284 -30.58 -16.73 -13.16
C LEU A 284 -31.32 -16.25 -11.90
N VAL A 285 -30.98 -15.07 -11.37
CA VAL A 285 -31.65 -14.49 -10.20
C VAL A 285 -33.15 -14.33 -10.43
N THR A 286 -33.53 -13.78 -11.59
CA THR A 286 -34.95 -13.58 -11.93
C THR A 286 -35.71 -14.91 -12.07
N ALA A 287 -35.10 -15.92 -12.71
CA ALA A 287 -35.66 -17.27 -12.81
C ALA A 287 -35.84 -17.92 -11.42
N CYS A 288 -34.80 -17.86 -10.57
CA CYS A 288 -34.84 -18.38 -9.21
C CYS A 288 -35.90 -17.67 -8.34
N LEU A 289 -36.02 -16.34 -8.43
CA LEU A 289 -37.04 -15.58 -7.70
C LEU A 289 -38.45 -15.98 -8.13
N PHE A 290 -38.70 -16.12 -9.43
CA PHE A 290 -40.01 -16.48 -9.96
C PHE A 290 -40.42 -17.91 -9.55
N MET A 291 -39.51 -18.88 -9.69
CA MET A 291 -39.79 -20.27 -9.30
C MET A 291 -40.00 -20.40 -7.80
N THR A 292 -39.14 -19.75 -7.01
CA THR A 292 -39.29 -19.75 -5.54
C THR A 292 -40.59 -19.08 -5.12
N TRP A 293 -40.99 -17.98 -5.77
CA TRP A 293 -42.29 -17.34 -5.52
C TRP A 293 -43.44 -18.29 -5.80
N LEU A 294 -43.44 -18.98 -6.94
CA LEU A 294 -44.47 -19.96 -7.29
C LEU A 294 -44.58 -21.06 -6.23
N THR A 295 -43.45 -21.60 -5.80
CA THR A 295 -43.38 -22.64 -4.76
C THR A 295 -43.93 -22.14 -3.42
N LEU A 296 -43.58 -20.93 -3.00
CA LEU A 296 -44.12 -20.34 -1.78
C LEU A 296 -45.63 -20.04 -1.88
N VAL A 297 -46.13 -19.62 -3.05
CA VAL A 297 -47.57 -19.40 -3.27
C VAL A 297 -48.34 -20.72 -3.12
N LEU A 298 -47.83 -21.80 -3.72
CA LEU A 298 -48.48 -23.12 -3.69
C LEU A 298 -48.51 -23.73 -2.28
N ILE A 299 -47.47 -23.49 -1.47
CA ILE A 299 -47.37 -24.01 -0.10
C ILE A 299 -48.20 -23.17 0.88
N PHE A 300 -48.02 -21.85 0.88
CA PHE A 300 -48.53 -20.98 1.95
C PHE A 300 -49.81 -20.23 1.59
N PHE A 301 -50.08 -19.98 0.31
CA PHE A 301 -51.17 -19.09 -0.13
C PHE A 301 -52.34 -19.81 -0.83
N ARG A 302 -52.38 -21.14 -0.80
CA ARG A 302 -53.41 -21.96 -1.48
C ARG A 302 -54.87 -21.67 -1.06
N LYS A 303 -55.08 -21.05 0.11
CA LYS A 303 -56.39 -20.64 0.66
C LYS A 303 -56.44 -19.16 1.07
N ALA A 304 -55.52 -18.34 0.59
CA ALA A 304 -55.39 -16.97 1.07
C ALA A 304 -56.53 -16.05 0.62
N SER A 305 -56.87 -15.09 1.48
CA SER A 305 -57.93 -14.10 1.31
C SER A 305 -57.74 -13.20 0.08
N LYS A 306 -58.86 -12.76 -0.52
CA LYS A 306 -58.87 -11.76 -1.60
C LYS A 306 -58.41 -10.42 -1.01
N GLY A 307 -57.24 -9.95 -1.42
CA GLY A 307 -56.63 -8.71 -0.94
C GLY A 307 -57.55 -7.50 -1.04
N HIS A 308 -57.36 -6.53 -0.14
CA HIS A 308 -58.27 -5.41 0.06
C HIS A 308 -57.56 -4.07 -0.15
N GLN A 309 -58.25 -3.11 -0.77
CA GLN A 309 -57.67 -1.80 -1.14
C GLN A 309 -57.11 -1.02 0.06
N THR A 310 -57.71 -1.22 1.25
CA THR A 310 -57.26 -0.64 2.53
C THR A 310 -55.79 -0.91 2.84
N ILE A 311 -55.22 -2.02 2.38
CA ILE A 311 -53.79 -2.34 2.57
C ILE A 311 -52.92 -1.38 1.75
N LYS A 312 -53.33 -1.13 0.51
CA LYS A 312 -52.63 -0.20 -0.39
C LYS A 312 -52.72 1.23 0.15
N ASP A 313 -53.89 1.62 0.65
CA ASP A 313 -54.11 2.95 1.23
C ASP A 313 -53.24 3.16 2.48
N LYS A 314 -53.02 2.14 3.30
CA LYS A 314 -52.14 2.23 4.48
C LYS A 314 -50.66 2.14 4.16
N LEU A 315 -50.26 1.35 3.16
CA LEU A 315 -48.89 1.41 2.64
C LEU A 315 -48.59 2.79 2.08
N LYS A 316 -49.55 3.38 1.36
CA LYS A 316 -49.48 4.75 0.86
C LYS A 316 -49.45 5.76 2.00
N GLN A 317 -50.31 5.62 3.01
CA GLN A 317 -50.27 6.45 4.21
C GLN A 317 -48.90 6.39 4.92
N LYS A 318 -48.34 5.20 5.11
CA LYS A 318 -46.99 4.99 5.67
C LYS A 318 -45.89 5.65 4.84
N TYR A 319 -46.07 5.68 3.52
CA TYR A 319 -45.16 6.36 2.61
C TYR A 319 -45.31 7.88 2.70
N ASP A 320 -46.55 8.38 2.75
CA ASP A 320 -46.87 9.81 2.87
C ASP A 320 -46.49 10.37 4.26
N GLU A 321 -46.42 9.53 5.29
CA GLU A 321 -45.89 9.85 6.62
C GLU A 321 -44.36 10.03 6.64
N LEU A 322 -43.64 9.62 5.59
CA LEU A 322 -42.19 9.85 5.51
C LEU A 322 -41.92 11.35 5.29
N PRO A 323 -40.92 11.93 5.97
CA PRO A 323 -40.53 13.32 5.75
C PRO A 323 -40.12 13.55 4.29
N SER A 324 -40.19 14.80 3.82
CA SER A 324 -39.66 15.20 2.51
C SER A 324 -38.20 14.75 2.36
N LEU A 325 -37.79 14.44 1.13
CA LEU A 325 -36.43 13.96 0.80
C LEU A 325 -35.38 14.79 1.54
N SER A 326 -34.64 14.15 2.45
CA SER A 326 -33.58 14.81 3.17
C SER A 326 -32.39 15.08 2.26
N PHE A 327 -31.62 16.13 2.55
CA PHE A 327 -30.38 16.43 1.83
C PHE A 327 -29.44 15.20 1.81
N ALA A 328 -29.36 14.48 2.93
CA ALA A 328 -28.58 13.25 3.03
C ALA A 328 -29.10 12.13 2.11
N GLU A 329 -30.42 11.93 1.99
CA GLU A 329 -31.00 10.97 1.04
C GLU A 329 -30.64 11.33 -0.41
N ILE A 330 -30.70 12.61 -0.77
CA ILE A 330 -30.38 13.09 -2.12
C ILE A 330 -28.89 12.88 -2.42
N CYS A 331 -28.00 13.36 -1.56
CA CYS A 331 -26.56 13.21 -1.75
C CYS A 331 -26.11 11.76 -1.81
N VAL A 332 -26.61 10.89 -0.92
CA VAL A 332 -26.30 9.45 -0.96
C VAL A 332 -26.83 8.81 -2.25
N SER A 333 -28.02 9.22 -2.73
CA SER A 333 -28.55 8.73 -4.00
C SER A 333 -27.66 9.15 -5.18
N ILE A 334 -27.18 10.40 -5.20
CA ILE A 334 -26.25 10.90 -6.22
C ILE A 334 -24.93 10.12 -6.15
N CYS A 335 -24.32 9.96 -4.98
CA CYS A 335 -23.09 9.18 -4.81
C CYS A 335 -23.27 7.72 -5.24
N PHE A 336 -24.42 7.11 -4.92
CA PHE A 336 -24.73 5.75 -5.35
C PHE A 336 -24.85 5.65 -6.86
N LEU A 337 -25.54 6.60 -7.51
CA LEU A 337 -25.66 6.66 -8.96
C LEU A 337 -24.31 6.90 -9.64
N ILE A 338 -23.47 7.79 -9.11
CA ILE A 338 -22.11 8.02 -9.60
C ILE A 338 -21.29 6.74 -9.46
N LEU A 339 -21.33 6.07 -8.31
CA LEU A 339 -20.59 4.82 -8.09
C LEU A 339 -21.03 3.73 -9.07
N LEU A 340 -22.35 3.53 -9.24
CA LEU A 340 -22.88 2.59 -10.22
C LEU A 340 -22.42 2.94 -11.63
N THR A 341 -22.47 4.23 -11.99
CA THR A 341 -22.00 4.71 -13.29
C THR A 341 -20.52 4.42 -13.46
N LEU A 342 -19.67 4.71 -12.48
CA LEU A 342 -18.23 4.44 -12.54
C LEU A 342 -17.90 2.94 -12.55
N TRP A 343 -18.67 2.10 -11.85
CA TRP A 343 -18.54 0.65 -11.95
C TRP A 343 -18.94 0.11 -13.32
N ILE A 344 -19.94 0.75 -13.96
CA ILE A 344 -20.35 0.44 -15.33
C ILE A 344 -19.30 0.95 -16.32
N THR A 345 -18.85 2.18 -16.19
CA THR A 345 -17.86 2.83 -17.06
C THR A 345 -16.44 2.62 -16.54
N ARG A 346 -16.13 1.44 -15.99
CA ARG A 346 -14.81 1.12 -15.40
C ARG A 346 -13.75 0.87 -16.48
N ASP A 347 -13.67 1.80 -17.42
CA ASP A 347 -12.51 2.28 -18.18
C ASP A 347 -12.91 3.61 -18.85
N PRO A 348 -12.16 4.74 -18.69
CA PRO A 348 -10.81 4.89 -18.16
C PRO A 348 -10.73 5.65 -16.81
N TYR A 349 -9.59 5.48 -16.12
CA TYR A 349 -9.26 5.96 -14.77
C TYR A 349 -9.10 7.50 -14.65
N VAL A 350 -10.19 8.21 -14.38
CA VAL A 350 -10.18 9.68 -14.21
C VAL A 350 -10.17 10.06 -12.72
N VAL A 351 -9.08 10.71 -12.27
CA VAL A 351 -8.87 11.47 -11.02
C VAL A 351 -8.29 10.75 -9.78
N PRO A 352 -7.08 11.15 -9.31
CA PRO A 352 -6.61 10.91 -7.94
C PRO A 352 -7.14 12.00 -7.00
N GLY A 353 -7.90 11.61 -5.97
CA GLY A 353 -8.51 12.56 -5.04
C GLY A 353 -7.54 13.07 -3.96
N LYS A 354 -7.39 14.40 -3.86
CA LYS A 354 -6.99 15.10 -2.62
C LYS A 354 -8.26 15.60 -1.94
N SER A 355 -8.44 15.28 -0.67
CA SER A 355 -9.55 15.78 0.15
C SER A 355 -9.00 16.77 1.17
N GLU A 356 -9.25 18.06 0.96
CA GLU A 356 -9.22 19.07 2.03
C GLU A 356 -10.59 19.12 2.73
N ASN A 357 -10.61 19.69 3.94
CA ASN A 357 -11.71 19.67 4.91
C ASN A 357 -13.11 19.99 4.34
N VAL A 358 -13.93 18.96 4.08
CA VAL A 358 -15.38 19.07 3.87
C VAL A 358 -16.09 18.21 4.90
N GLU A 359 -17.20 18.69 5.46
CA GLU A 359 -18.05 17.90 6.37
C GLU A 359 -18.48 16.59 5.70
N THR A 360 -18.14 15.46 6.33
CA THR A 360 -18.30 14.13 5.74
C THR A 360 -19.73 13.62 5.89
N LEU A 361 -20.32 13.14 4.79
CA LEU A 361 -21.67 12.53 4.75
C LEU A 361 -21.82 11.31 5.68
N LEU A 362 -20.72 10.59 5.92
CA LEU A 362 -20.64 9.44 6.80
C LEU A 362 -19.46 9.60 7.76
N ASP A 363 -19.72 9.66 9.06
CA ASP A 363 -18.67 9.71 10.08
C ASP A 363 -18.01 8.34 10.25
N TRP A 364 -16.71 8.36 10.51
CA TRP A 364 -15.92 7.15 10.70
C TRP A 364 -16.41 6.28 11.85
N LYS A 365 -16.98 6.87 12.92
CA LYS A 365 -17.51 6.09 14.06
C LYS A 365 -18.68 5.20 13.64
N THR A 366 -19.63 5.75 12.89
CA THR A 366 -20.78 4.99 12.36
C THR A 366 -20.31 3.92 11.38
N MET A 367 -19.35 4.26 10.53
CA MET A 367 -18.75 3.32 9.59
C MET A 367 -18.09 2.15 10.34
N GLN A 368 -17.15 2.44 11.25
CA GLN A 368 -16.43 1.45 12.05
C GLN A 368 -17.37 0.51 12.81
N ALA A 369 -18.46 1.05 13.39
CA ALA A 369 -19.42 0.27 14.18
C ALA A 369 -20.30 -0.66 13.34
N LYS A 370 -20.67 -0.25 12.12
CA LYS A 370 -21.56 -1.02 11.25
C LYS A 370 -20.83 -1.90 10.25
N PHE A 371 -19.53 -1.68 10.05
CA PHE A 371 -18.76 -2.39 9.05
C PHE A 371 -18.44 -3.85 9.48
N PRO A 372 -18.73 -4.86 8.64
CA PRO A 372 -18.52 -6.26 8.98
C PRO A 372 -17.06 -6.69 8.79
N TRP A 373 -16.16 -6.23 9.67
CA TRP A 373 -14.72 -6.57 9.66
C TRP A 373 -14.45 -8.07 9.63
N SER A 374 -15.32 -8.86 10.25
CA SER A 374 -15.23 -10.33 10.26
C SER A 374 -15.25 -10.93 8.86
N VAL A 375 -15.98 -10.33 7.91
CA VAL A 375 -16.05 -10.81 6.53
C VAL A 375 -14.77 -10.49 5.77
N VAL A 376 -14.18 -9.31 5.98
CA VAL A 376 -12.88 -8.96 5.37
C VAL A 376 -11.79 -9.93 5.82
N LEU A 377 -11.72 -10.22 7.12
CA LEU A 377 -10.77 -11.20 7.66
C LEU A 377 -11.05 -12.62 7.14
N LEU A 378 -12.31 -13.00 7.00
CA LEU A 378 -12.70 -14.31 6.45
C LEU A 378 -12.29 -14.47 4.98
N LEU A 379 -12.53 -13.46 4.16
CA LEU A 379 -12.09 -13.41 2.76
C LEU A 379 -10.55 -13.55 2.70
N GLY A 380 -9.85 -12.74 3.50
CA GLY A 380 -8.39 -12.76 3.61
C GLY A 380 -7.81 -14.12 3.99
N GLY A 381 -8.39 -14.80 4.98
CA GLY A 381 -7.99 -16.15 5.37
C GLY A 381 -8.24 -17.19 4.28
N GLY A 382 -9.31 -17.03 3.50
CA GLY A 382 -9.59 -17.86 2.33
C GLY A 382 -8.53 -17.68 1.23
N PHE A 383 -8.13 -16.44 0.93
CA PHE A 383 -7.08 -16.15 -0.05
C PHE A 383 -5.71 -16.65 0.42
N ALA A 384 -5.38 -16.43 1.69
CA ALA A 384 -4.17 -16.96 2.30
C ALA A 384 -4.12 -18.49 2.19
N MET A 385 -5.22 -19.17 2.49
CA MET A 385 -5.31 -20.63 2.38
C MET A 385 -5.04 -21.12 0.94
N ALA A 386 -5.62 -20.45 -0.06
CA ALA A 386 -5.42 -20.82 -1.46
C ALA A 386 -3.99 -20.57 -1.93
N ALA A 387 -3.37 -19.46 -1.50
CA ALA A 387 -1.95 -19.21 -1.74
C ALA A 387 -1.08 -20.34 -1.15
N GLY A 388 -1.35 -20.76 0.08
CA GLY A 388 -0.64 -21.88 0.72
C GLY A 388 -0.81 -23.22 0.00
N VAL A 389 -2.02 -23.53 -0.48
CA VAL A 389 -2.31 -24.74 -1.28
C VAL A 389 -1.51 -24.75 -2.58
N LYS A 390 -1.37 -23.58 -3.22
CA LYS A 390 -0.59 -23.40 -4.44
C LYS A 390 0.92 -23.51 -4.19
N GLU A 391 1.46 -22.77 -3.22
CA GLU A 391 2.89 -22.76 -2.89
C GLU A 391 3.40 -24.12 -2.40
N SER A 392 2.56 -24.88 -1.69
CA SER A 392 2.90 -26.22 -1.21
C SER A 392 2.85 -27.32 -2.29
N ASN A 393 2.38 -27.03 -3.51
CA ASN A 393 2.01 -28.00 -4.54
C ASN A 393 0.93 -29.02 -4.11
N LEU A 394 0.22 -28.77 -2.99
CA LEU A 394 -0.90 -29.61 -2.57
C LEU A 394 -2.00 -29.64 -3.65
N SER A 395 -2.18 -28.53 -4.35
CA SER A 395 -3.03 -28.41 -5.55
C SER A 395 -2.77 -29.50 -6.58
N TYR A 396 -1.51 -29.71 -6.98
CA TYR A 396 -1.12 -30.69 -7.99
C TYR A 396 -1.46 -32.12 -7.56
N ARG A 397 -1.22 -32.47 -6.30
CA ARG A 397 -1.46 -33.81 -5.78
C ARG A 397 -2.95 -34.13 -5.61
N VAL A 398 -3.75 -33.15 -5.20
CA VAL A 398 -5.22 -33.28 -5.22
C VAL A 398 -5.70 -33.48 -6.66
N GLY A 399 -5.11 -32.76 -7.61
CA GLY A 399 -5.38 -32.92 -9.03
C GLY A 399 -5.09 -34.32 -9.57
N GLU A 400 -3.95 -34.92 -9.23
CA GLU A 400 -3.62 -36.30 -9.59
C GLU A 400 -4.63 -37.32 -9.03
N MET A 401 -5.06 -37.15 -7.78
CA MET A 401 -6.11 -38.01 -7.19
C MET A 401 -7.45 -37.87 -7.92
N MET A 402 -7.71 -36.69 -8.48
CA MET A 402 -8.95 -36.38 -9.20
C MET A 402 -8.97 -36.85 -10.65
N GLN A 403 -7.86 -37.32 -11.23
CA GLN A 403 -7.85 -37.88 -12.59
C GLN A 403 -8.80 -39.07 -12.76
N LEU A 404 -9.08 -39.82 -11.68
CA LEU A 404 -10.10 -40.89 -11.68
C LEU A 404 -11.51 -40.40 -12.07
N LEU A 405 -11.79 -39.10 -11.92
CA LEU A 405 -13.08 -38.50 -12.28
C LEU A 405 -13.23 -38.22 -13.78
N GLN A 406 -12.15 -38.27 -14.59
CA GLN A 406 -12.21 -38.08 -16.05
C GLN A 406 -13.13 -39.08 -16.76
N MET A 407 -13.51 -40.19 -16.09
CA MET A 407 -14.46 -41.18 -16.63
C MET A 407 -15.90 -40.67 -16.71
N PHE A 408 -16.27 -39.64 -15.96
CA PHE A 408 -17.63 -39.11 -15.92
C PHE A 408 -17.79 -37.90 -16.86
N PRO A 409 -18.97 -37.71 -17.48
CA PRO A 409 -19.24 -36.51 -18.26
C PRO A 409 -19.07 -35.25 -17.41
N VAL A 410 -18.43 -34.23 -17.96
CA VAL A 410 -18.14 -32.94 -17.29
C VAL A 410 -19.37 -32.33 -16.61
N ASN A 411 -20.52 -32.42 -17.28
CA ASN A 411 -21.80 -31.91 -16.76
C ASN A 411 -22.28 -32.66 -15.50
N VAL A 412 -22.00 -33.96 -15.41
CA VAL A 412 -22.30 -34.78 -14.22
C VAL A 412 -21.38 -34.38 -13.08
N ILE A 413 -20.09 -34.15 -13.36
CA ILE A 413 -19.13 -33.67 -12.36
C ILE A 413 -19.57 -32.30 -11.81
N MET A 414 -19.96 -31.36 -12.68
CA MET A 414 -20.48 -30.06 -12.28
C MET A 414 -21.72 -30.19 -11.38
N ALA A 415 -22.67 -31.07 -11.74
CA ALA A 415 -23.87 -31.30 -10.94
C ALA A 415 -23.54 -31.89 -9.56
N ILE A 416 -22.55 -32.80 -9.48
CA ILE A 416 -22.06 -33.35 -8.20
C ILE A 416 -21.43 -32.24 -7.34
N CYS A 417 -20.60 -31.37 -7.93
CA CYS A 417 -20.01 -30.23 -7.22
C CYS A 417 -21.08 -29.29 -6.64
N ILE A 418 -22.11 -28.95 -7.44
CA ILE A 418 -23.24 -28.13 -6.98
C ILE A 418 -23.99 -28.84 -5.85
N PHE A 419 -24.30 -30.13 -5.98
CA PHE A 419 -25.02 -30.89 -4.97
C PHE A 419 -24.27 -30.92 -3.63
N ILE A 420 -22.96 -31.20 -3.66
CA ILE A 420 -22.10 -31.20 -2.47
C ILE A 420 -22.08 -29.80 -1.84
N THR A 421 -21.94 -28.75 -2.65
CA THR A 421 -21.92 -27.36 -2.18
C THR A 421 -23.24 -26.99 -1.51
N ILE A 422 -24.38 -27.32 -2.14
CA ILE A 422 -25.73 -27.11 -1.60
C ILE A 422 -25.92 -27.82 -0.26
N PHE A 423 -25.51 -29.09 -0.18
CA PHE A 423 -25.64 -29.86 1.05
C PHE A 423 -24.84 -29.22 2.18
N LEU A 424 -23.59 -28.86 1.91
CA LEU A 424 -22.69 -28.29 2.92
C LEU A 424 -23.09 -26.90 3.36
N THR A 425 -23.55 -26.03 2.44
CA THR A 425 -23.97 -24.67 2.81
C THR A 425 -25.25 -24.63 3.64
N ASN A 426 -26.01 -25.73 3.73
CA ASN A 426 -27.14 -25.81 4.66
C ASN A 426 -26.70 -26.09 6.11
N ILE A 427 -25.46 -26.55 6.28
CA ILE A 427 -24.89 -26.92 7.58
C ILE A 427 -23.80 -25.93 8.01
N CYS A 428 -23.12 -25.32 7.03
CA CYS A 428 -22.00 -24.40 7.21
C CYS A 428 -22.33 -23.02 6.63
N SER A 429 -21.62 -21.98 7.09
CA SER A 429 -21.73 -20.63 6.51
C SER A 429 -21.41 -20.59 5.00
N ASN A 430 -22.22 -19.88 4.21
CA ASN A 430 -22.05 -19.71 2.77
C ASN A 430 -20.62 -19.32 2.36
N THR A 431 -20.03 -18.36 3.07
CA THR A 431 -18.68 -17.86 2.77
C THR A 431 -17.61 -18.90 3.08
N VAL A 432 -17.79 -19.69 4.14
CA VAL A 432 -16.91 -20.81 4.48
C VAL A 432 -16.95 -21.86 3.38
N THR A 433 -18.15 -22.26 2.97
CA THR A 433 -18.33 -23.27 1.92
C THR A 433 -17.66 -22.82 0.63
N ALA A 434 -17.84 -21.57 0.22
CA ALA A 434 -17.15 -21.00 -0.94
C ALA A 434 -15.62 -21.01 -0.78
N SER A 435 -15.09 -20.56 0.36
CA SER A 435 -13.64 -20.49 0.60
C SER A 435 -12.96 -21.85 0.59
N ILE A 436 -13.65 -22.92 1.00
CA ILE A 436 -13.11 -24.29 0.96
C ILE A 436 -13.23 -24.90 -0.45
N PHE A 437 -14.40 -24.78 -1.08
CA PHE A 437 -14.69 -25.56 -2.30
C PHE A 437 -14.22 -24.90 -3.59
N ILE A 438 -14.21 -23.57 -3.68
CA ILE A 438 -13.79 -22.88 -4.91
C ILE A 438 -12.35 -23.25 -5.31
N PRO A 439 -11.36 -23.27 -4.40
CA PRO A 439 -10.02 -23.75 -4.72
C PRO A 439 -9.99 -25.21 -5.17
N ILE A 440 -10.75 -26.09 -4.52
CA ILE A 440 -10.78 -27.52 -4.83
C ILE A 440 -11.33 -27.76 -6.24
N VAL A 441 -12.44 -27.11 -6.60
CA VAL A 441 -13.03 -27.26 -7.94
C VAL A 441 -12.21 -26.56 -9.02
N ALA A 442 -11.45 -25.52 -8.67
CA ALA A 442 -10.49 -24.90 -9.57
C ALA A 442 -9.36 -25.85 -9.96
N GLU A 443 -8.84 -26.62 -8.99
CA GLU A 443 -7.83 -27.65 -9.25
C GLU A 443 -8.41 -28.83 -10.03
N LEU A 444 -9.64 -29.25 -9.71
CA LEU A 444 -10.37 -30.23 -10.52
C LEU A 444 -10.48 -29.78 -11.99
N ALA A 445 -10.79 -28.49 -12.23
CA ALA A 445 -10.87 -27.95 -13.58
C ALA A 445 -9.53 -28.05 -14.33
N LYS A 446 -8.42 -27.73 -13.66
CA LYS A 446 -7.07 -27.86 -14.23
C LYS A 446 -6.76 -29.31 -14.59
N SER A 447 -7.09 -30.26 -13.72
CA SER A 447 -6.83 -31.69 -13.96
C SER A 447 -7.72 -32.32 -15.04
N LEU A 448 -8.91 -31.75 -15.28
CA LEU A 448 -9.79 -32.14 -16.38
C LEU A 448 -9.50 -31.38 -17.67
N GLU A 449 -8.58 -30.40 -17.65
CA GLU A 449 -8.27 -29.50 -18.77
C GLU A 449 -9.48 -28.68 -19.25
N ILE A 450 -10.31 -28.21 -18.31
CA ILE A 450 -11.54 -27.45 -18.56
C ILE A 450 -11.39 -26.04 -18.00
N HIS A 451 -12.06 -25.08 -18.65
CA HIS A 451 -12.08 -23.71 -18.18
C HIS A 451 -12.55 -23.62 -16.71
N PRO A 452 -11.77 -23.03 -15.79
CA PRO A 452 -12.03 -23.10 -14.35
C PRO A 452 -13.35 -22.47 -13.91
N LEU A 453 -13.79 -21.42 -14.61
CA LEU A 453 -15.09 -20.80 -14.36
C LEU A 453 -16.28 -21.76 -14.49
N TYR A 454 -16.14 -22.84 -15.27
CA TYR A 454 -17.22 -23.83 -15.45
C TYR A 454 -17.58 -24.54 -14.14
N PHE A 455 -16.63 -24.71 -13.22
CA PHE A 455 -16.90 -25.26 -11.91
C PHE A 455 -16.94 -24.20 -10.80
N MET A 456 -16.08 -23.17 -10.87
CA MET A 456 -15.98 -22.18 -9.80
C MET A 456 -17.24 -21.28 -9.68
N ILE A 457 -17.80 -20.81 -10.80
CA ILE A 457 -19.03 -19.98 -10.80
C ILE A 457 -20.22 -20.74 -10.18
N PRO A 458 -20.58 -21.95 -10.64
CA PRO A 458 -21.70 -22.68 -10.04
C PRO A 458 -21.48 -22.99 -8.57
N THR A 459 -20.25 -23.28 -8.13
CA THR A 459 -19.93 -23.45 -6.71
C THR A 459 -20.18 -22.17 -5.92
N ALA A 460 -19.77 -21.00 -6.44
CA ALA A 460 -20.04 -19.73 -5.78
C ALA A 460 -21.55 -19.42 -5.66
N LEU A 461 -22.30 -19.61 -6.75
CA LEU A 461 -23.75 -19.38 -6.78
C LEU A 461 -24.50 -20.34 -5.84
N SER A 462 -24.18 -21.64 -5.92
CA SER A 462 -24.81 -22.68 -5.10
C SER A 462 -24.50 -22.54 -3.61
N SER A 463 -23.34 -21.99 -3.24
CA SER A 463 -23.03 -21.66 -1.84
C SER A 463 -23.94 -20.59 -1.25
N SER A 464 -24.66 -19.82 -2.07
CA SER A 464 -25.66 -18.86 -1.59
C SER A 464 -27.09 -19.42 -1.56
N MET A 465 -27.31 -20.64 -2.06
CA MET A 465 -28.62 -21.30 -2.18
C MET A 465 -28.93 -22.14 -0.93
N ALA A 466 -28.90 -21.51 0.24
CA ALA A 466 -29.04 -22.17 1.54
C ALA A 466 -30.35 -21.77 2.23
N PHE A 467 -31.43 -22.51 1.96
CA PHE A 467 -32.79 -22.13 2.36
C PHE A 467 -33.41 -23.03 3.45
N THR A 468 -32.83 -24.22 3.71
CA THR A 468 -33.51 -25.30 4.44
C THR A 468 -33.54 -25.11 5.96
N LEU A 469 -32.40 -24.75 6.56
CA LEU A 469 -32.26 -24.65 8.01
C LEU A 469 -32.16 -23.18 8.48
N PRO A 470 -32.66 -22.85 9.68
CA PRO A 470 -32.52 -21.52 10.27
C PRO A 470 -31.06 -21.09 10.43
N VAL A 471 -30.18 -22.04 10.78
CA VAL A 471 -28.74 -21.78 11.01
C VAL A 471 -27.95 -21.60 9.71
N ALA A 472 -28.50 -22.05 8.57
CA ALA A 472 -27.79 -22.06 7.31
C ALA A 472 -27.34 -20.66 6.87
N THR A 473 -28.20 -19.66 7.06
CA THR A 473 -27.88 -18.27 6.73
C THR A 473 -28.44 -17.31 7.77
N PRO A 474 -27.78 -16.16 8.03
CA PRO A 474 -28.32 -15.15 8.94
C PRO A 474 -29.73 -14.65 8.56
N PRO A 475 -30.09 -14.43 7.29
CA PRO A 475 -31.47 -14.14 6.89
C PRO A 475 -32.49 -15.18 7.40
N ASN A 476 -32.17 -16.48 7.28
CA ASN A 476 -33.03 -17.56 7.77
C ASN A 476 -33.18 -17.50 9.30
N ALA A 477 -32.09 -17.22 10.03
CA ALA A 477 -32.11 -17.08 11.49
C ALA A 477 -32.94 -15.87 11.95
N ILE A 478 -32.85 -14.73 11.25
CA ILE A 478 -33.59 -13.51 11.57
C ILE A 478 -35.10 -13.73 11.46
N ILE A 479 -35.56 -14.37 10.39
CA ILE A 479 -37.00 -14.65 10.24
C ILE A 479 -37.47 -15.67 11.28
N PHE A 480 -36.64 -16.66 11.61
CA PHE A 480 -36.96 -17.66 12.63
C PHE A 480 -37.08 -17.03 14.03
N ALA A 481 -36.26 -16.02 14.33
CA ALA A 481 -36.31 -15.24 15.57
C ALA A 481 -37.62 -14.46 15.77
N SER A 482 -38.47 -14.32 14.73
CA SER A 482 -39.82 -13.74 14.88
C SER A 482 -40.76 -14.56 15.77
N GLY A 483 -40.44 -15.85 16.02
CA GLY A 483 -41.28 -16.76 16.81
C GLY A 483 -42.50 -17.32 16.08
N LEU A 484 -42.76 -16.90 14.83
CA LEU A 484 -43.91 -17.35 14.02
C LEU A 484 -43.61 -18.61 13.19
N LEU A 485 -42.34 -18.97 13.02
CA LEU A 485 -41.89 -20.07 12.15
C LEU A 485 -41.46 -21.29 12.96
N HIS A 486 -41.79 -22.49 12.48
CA HIS A 486 -41.20 -23.73 12.98
C HIS A 486 -40.18 -24.29 11.99
N VAL A 487 -39.23 -25.08 12.50
CA VAL A 487 -38.18 -25.71 11.68
C VAL A 487 -38.76 -26.54 10.55
N LYS A 488 -39.88 -27.25 10.77
CA LYS A 488 -40.58 -28.02 9.74
C LYS A 488 -41.09 -27.19 8.57
N ASP A 489 -41.51 -25.94 8.82
CA ASP A 489 -42.05 -25.06 7.78
C ASP A 489 -40.91 -24.60 6.86
N MET A 490 -39.75 -24.28 7.44
CA MET A 490 -38.53 -23.94 6.71
C MET A 490 -37.91 -25.15 6.01
N LEU A 491 -37.93 -26.32 6.65
CA LEU A 491 -37.39 -27.56 6.07
C LEU A 491 -38.11 -27.90 4.77
N LEU A 492 -39.45 -27.85 4.76
CA LEU A 492 -40.25 -28.18 3.58
C LEU A 492 -40.05 -27.15 2.46
N ALA A 493 -40.29 -25.87 2.75
CA ALA A 493 -40.21 -24.81 1.75
C ALA A 493 -38.78 -24.58 1.26
N GLY A 494 -37.81 -24.62 2.18
CA GLY A 494 -36.40 -24.42 1.89
C GLY A 494 -35.77 -25.56 1.13
N THR A 495 -36.11 -26.82 1.42
CA THR A 495 -35.59 -27.95 0.62
C THR A 495 -36.08 -27.87 -0.82
N LEU A 496 -37.36 -27.56 -1.04
CA LEU A 496 -37.91 -27.39 -2.38
C LEU A 496 -37.25 -26.23 -3.13
N ALA A 497 -37.18 -25.05 -2.52
CA ALA A 497 -36.52 -23.90 -3.12
C ALA A 497 -35.02 -24.16 -3.43
N THR A 498 -34.34 -24.91 -2.55
CA THR A 498 -32.93 -25.28 -2.73
C THR A 498 -32.75 -26.20 -3.94
N ILE A 499 -33.59 -27.24 -4.07
CA ILE A 499 -33.56 -28.17 -5.21
C ILE A 499 -33.88 -27.42 -6.50
N GLU A 500 -34.92 -26.60 -6.51
CA GLU A 500 -35.33 -25.83 -7.69
C GLU A 500 -34.25 -24.85 -8.15
N CYS A 501 -33.69 -24.05 -7.24
CA CYS A 501 -32.60 -23.13 -7.56
C CYS A 501 -31.33 -23.87 -8.00
N GLY A 502 -31.01 -25.01 -7.37
CA GLY A 502 -29.88 -25.85 -7.76
C GLY A 502 -30.03 -26.43 -9.16
N LEU A 503 -31.22 -26.94 -9.50
CA LEU A 503 -31.52 -27.44 -10.84
C LEU A 503 -31.48 -26.32 -11.89
N LEU A 504 -32.01 -25.14 -11.57
CA LEU A 504 -31.90 -23.96 -12.44
C LEU A 504 -30.44 -23.56 -12.65
N ALA A 505 -29.61 -23.56 -11.61
CA ALA A 505 -28.19 -23.26 -11.74
C ALA A 505 -27.47 -24.27 -12.64
N ILE A 506 -27.77 -25.57 -12.50
CA ILE A 506 -27.24 -26.62 -13.38
C ILE A 506 -27.66 -26.37 -14.82
N LEU A 507 -28.97 -26.18 -15.07
CA LEU A 507 -29.51 -25.97 -16.42
C LEU A 507 -28.95 -24.69 -17.05
N PHE A 508 -28.85 -23.62 -16.27
CA PHE A 508 -28.29 -22.34 -16.68
C PHE A 508 -26.83 -22.48 -17.06
N MET A 509 -26.01 -23.16 -16.25
CA MET A 509 -24.60 -23.37 -16.57
C MET A 509 -24.40 -24.28 -17.78
N MET A 510 -25.20 -25.34 -17.94
CA MET A 510 -25.15 -26.20 -19.14
C MET A 510 -25.51 -25.41 -20.42
N THR A 511 -26.51 -24.53 -20.34
CA THR A 511 -26.94 -23.69 -21.47
C THR A 511 -25.94 -22.58 -21.77
N TRP A 512 -25.44 -21.92 -20.73
CA TRP A 512 -24.47 -20.85 -20.88
C TRP A 512 -23.16 -21.39 -21.45
N ALA A 513 -22.65 -22.52 -20.94
CA ALA A 513 -21.42 -23.11 -21.46
C ALA A 513 -21.56 -23.66 -22.88
N THR A 514 -22.73 -24.15 -23.30
CA THR A 514 -22.96 -24.52 -24.71
C THR A 514 -23.02 -23.29 -25.62
N SER A 515 -23.60 -22.17 -25.15
CA SER A 515 -23.58 -20.89 -25.88
C SER A 515 -22.18 -20.26 -25.95
N SER A 516 -21.41 -20.32 -24.85
CA SER A 516 -20.06 -19.78 -24.75
C SER A 516 -19.04 -20.66 -25.45
N THR A 517 -19.21 -21.99 -25.51
CA THR A 517 -18.40 -22.84 -26.39
C THR A 517 -18.76 -22.64 -27.85
N SER A 518 -19.98 -22.21 -28.20
CA SER A 518 -20.29 -21.77 -29.57
C SER A 518 -19.69 -20.40 -29.91
N GLN A 519 -19.49 -19.50 -28.94
CA GLN A 519 -18.74 -18.25 -29.13
C GLN A 519 -17.22 -18.47 -29.10
N LEU A 520 -16.70 -19.33 -28.23
CA LEU A 520 -15.29 -19.73 -28.21
C LEU A 520 -14.94 -20.57 -29.45
N ASN A 521 -15.82 -21.45 -29.94
CA ASN A 521 -15.61 -22.16 -31.19
C ASN A 521 -15.86 -21.29 -32.43
N ARG A 522 -16.72 -20.26 -32.39
CA ARG A 522 -16.84 -19.28 -33.49
C ARG A 522 -15.65 -18.34 -33.56
N ILE A 523 -15.12 -17.92 -32.41
CA ILE A 523 -13.85 -17.18 -32.34
C ILE A 523 -12.73 -18.09 -32.87
N CYS A 524 -12.70 -19.38 -32.53
CA CYS A 524 -11.71 -20.31 -33.10
C CYS A 524 -11.94 -20.67 -34.60
N SER A 525 -13.17 -20.62 -35.13
CA SER A 525 -13.43 -20.92 -36.56
C SER A 525 -13.25 -19.71 -37.48
N ASP A 526 -13.52 -18.50 -36.98
CA ASP A 526 -13.28 -17.24 -37.71
C ASP A 526 -11.84 -16.73 -37.53
N LEU A 527 -11.02 -17.37 -36.68
CA LEU A 527 -9.56 -17.20 -36.61
C LEU A 527 -8.76 -18.12 -37.56
N THR A 528 -9.37 -18.63 -38.64
CA THR A 528 -8.62 -19.30 -39.73
C THR A 528 -7.83 -18.34 -40.64
N CYS A 529 -7.61 -17.09 -40.21
CA CYS A 529 -6.73 -16.11 -40.86
C CYS A 529 -5.88 -15.30 -39.86
N ILE A 530 -5.18 -15.92 -38.89
CA ILE A 530 -3.94 -15.37 -38.28
C ILE A 530 -3.06 -16.56 -37.83
N PRO A 531 -1.80 -16.72 -38.31
CA PRO A 531 -0.91 -17.78 -37.88
C PRO A 531 -0.04 -17.32 -36.71
N SER A 532 -0.53 -17.41 -35.47
CA SER A 532 0.33 -17.49 -34.25
C SER A 532 -0.50 -17.46 -32.95
N PHE A 533 -1.14 -18.56 -32.59
CA PHE A 533 -1.48 -18.85 -31.19
C PHE A 533 -1.64 -20.38 -31.03
N GLU A 534 -0.51 -21.09 -31.10
CA GLU A 534 -0.47 -22.48 -30.65
C GLU A 534 -0.48 -22.52 -29.11
N LEU A 535 -1.49 -23.23 -28.60
CA LEU A 535 -1.62 -23.76 -27.26
C LEU A 535 -0.28 -24.19 -26.63
N LYS A 536 0.02 -23.68 -25.43
CA LYS A 536 0.85 -24.41 -24.44
C LYS A 536 -0.07 -25.15 -23.46
N PHE A 537 -0.78 -26.14 -23.98
CA PHE A 537 -1.37 -27.24 -23.21
C PHE A 537 -1.00 -28.56 -23.89
N THR A 538 0.28 -28.75 -24.19
CA THR A 538 0.85 -30.05 -24.60
C THR A 538 2.34 -30.06 -24.29
N GLN A 539 2.73 -30.70 -23.18
CA GLN A 539 3.98 -31.49 -23.00
C GLN A 539 4.20 -31.79 -21.51
N PHE A 540 3.58 -32.87 -21.03
CA PHE A 540 4.16 -33.69 -19.97
C PHE A 540 4.92 -34.84 -20.64
N THR A 541 6.24 -34.81 -20.57
CA THR A 541 7.09 -36.00 -20.72
C THR A 541 7.86 -36.22 -19.42
N PRO A 542 7.90 -37.46 -18.89
CA PRO A 542 8.54 -37.75 -17.61
C PRO A 542 10.05 -37.93 -17.81
N GLY A 543 10.84 -37.24 -16.98
CA GLY A 543 12.27 -37.49 -16.86
C GLY A 543 13.17 -36.32 -17.27
N CYS A 544 13.42 -35.42 -16.33
CA CYS A 544 14.72 -34.74 -16.23
C CYS A 544 14.89 -34.17 -14.82
N THR A 545 15.81 -34.78 -14.08
CA THR A 545 16.43 -34.26 -12.87
C THR A 545 16.93 -32.83 -13.07
N LEU A 546 16.30 -31.86 -12.42
CA LEU A 546 16.77 -30.48 -12.41
C LEU A 546 17.44 -30.15 -11.07
N SER A 547 18.73 -29.87 -11.23
CA SER A 547 19.76 -29.52 -10.26
C SER A 547 19.41 -28.34 -9.35
N LEU A 548 19.64 -28.52 -8.04
CA LEU A 548 20.39 -27.72 -7.05
C LEU A 548 20.59 -26.18 -7.18
N ALA A 549 20.10 -25.48 -8.19
CA ALA A 549 20.24 -24.02 -8.36
C ALA A 549 18.99 -23.22 -7.94
N ALA A 550 17.89 -23.89 -7.58
CA ALA A 550 16.67 -23.26 -7.07
C ALA A 550 16.59 -23.17 -5.53
N ARG A 551 17.63 -23.64 -4.81
CA ARG A 551 17.64 -23.75 -3.34
C ARG A 551 18.22 -22.54 -2.59
N GLU A 552 18.72 -21.51 -3.29
CA GLU A 552 19.42 -20.37 -2.66
C GLU A 552 18.73 -19.00 -2.78
N LYS A 553 17.56 -18.88 -3.44
CA LYS A 553 16.84 -17.58 -3.57
C LYS A 553 15.74 -17.33 -2.54
N PHE A 554 15.48 -18.27 -1.62
CA PHE A 554 14.34 -18.21 -0.68
C PHE A 554 14.67 -17.61 0.71
N HIS A 555 15.93 -17.27 1.00
CA HIS A 555 16.37 -16.80 2.34
C HIS A 555 16.58 -15.28 2.49
N ALA A 556 16.14 -14.45 1.54
CA ALA A 556 16.51 -13.02 1.50
C ALA A 556 15.43 -11.99 1.90
N SER A 557 14.29 -12.38 2.50
CA SER A 557 13.21 -11.44 2.86
C SER A 557 13.01 -11.17 4.37
N PHE A 558 13.88 -11.71 5.23
CA PHE A 558 13.90 -11.43 6.68
C PHE A 558 15.12 -10.57 7.04
N ALA A 559 15.06 -9.26 6.81
CA ALA A 559 15.92 -8.25 7.48
C ALA A 559 15.46 -6.82 7.17
N VAL A 560 14.36 -6.36 7.78
CA VAL A 560 14.13 -4.91 7.96
C VAL A 560 15.02 -4.44 9.11
N LYS A 561 16.32 -4.39 8.82
CA LYS A 561 17.41 -3.70 9.52
C LYS A 561 18.67 -3.97 8.71
N ARG A 562 18.85 -3.22 7.62
CA ARG A 562 20.12 -3.09 6.91
C ARG A 562 20.02 -1.93 5.92
N GLY A 563 20.51 -0.77 6.33
CA GLY A 563 20.77 0.32 5.41
C GLY A 563 21.85 -0.07 4.39
N GLU A 564 21.79 0.61 3.25
CA GLU A 564 22.71 0.63 2.11
C GLU A 564 22.93 -0.61 1.24
N LEU A 565 22.36 -1.79 1.54
CA LEU A 565 22.26 -2.88 0.55
C LEU A 565 21.13 -2.69 -0.48
N ALA A 566 20.26 -1.70 -0.27
CA ALA A 566 19.07 -1.49 -1.10
C ALA A 566 19.34 -0.74 -2.41
N GLY A 567 20.24 0.24 -2.47
CA GLY A 567 20.37 1.14 -3.62
C GLY A 567 20.80 0.44 -4.93
N GLN A 568 21.96 -0.22 -4.92
CA GLN A 568 22.51 -0.84 -6.13
C GLN A 568 21.79 -2.13 -6.54
N GLU A 569 21.35 -2.95 -5.58
CA GLU A 569 20.59 -4.17 -5.88
C GLU A 569 19.14 -3.84 -6.29
N MET A 570 18.52 -2.79 -5.73
CA MET A 570 17.23 -2.29 -6.21
C MET A 570 17.36 -1.68 -7.61
N LEU A 571 18.42 -0.92 -7.90
CA LEU A 571 18.70 -0.39 -9.24
C LEU A 571 18.95 -1.54 -10.23
N ARG A 572 19.80 -2.51 -9.89
CA ARG A 572 20.07 -3.72 -10.68
C ARG A 572 18.81 -4.53 -10.94
N ARG A 573 17.98 -4.76 -9.92
CA ARG A 573 16.68 -5.44 -10.05
C ARG A 573 15.65 -4.62 -10.82
N SER A 574 15.71 -3.30 -10.77
CA SER A 574 14.80 -2.42 -11.51
C SER A 574 15.19 -2.37 -12.99
N VAL A 575 16.46 -2.15 -13.30
CA VAL A 575 17.01 -2.20 -14.67
C VAL A 575 16.83 -3.58 -15.28
N ARG A 576 17.15 -4.66 -14.57
CA ARG A 576 16.92 -6.03 -15.09
C ARG A 576 15.45 -6.35 -15.25
N ARG A 577 14.56 -5.96 -14.33
CA ARG A 577 13.11 -6.14 -14.53
C ARG A 577 12.61 -5.35 -15.74
N PHE A 578 13.04 -4.10 -15.89
CA PHE A 578 12.65 -3.24 -16.99
C PHE A 578 13.17 -3.75 -18.34
N ALA A 579 14.44 -4.17 -18.42
CA ALA A 579 15.02 -4.80 -19.61
C ALA A 579 14.34 -6.14 -19.96
N LEU A 580 14.02 -6.98 -18.96
CA LEU A 580 13.32 -8.25 -19.17
C LEU A 580 11.90 -7.99 -19.71
N SER A 581 11.22 -6.99 -19.17
CA SER A 581 9.88 -6.60 -19.60
C SER A 581 9.86 -6.00 -21.01
N ILE A 582 10.89 -5.23 -21.44
CA ILE A 582 10.98 -4.74 -22.83
C ILE A 582 11.45 -5.85 -23.80
N SER A 583 12.34 -6.76 -23.37
CA SER A 583 12.77 -7.91 -24.19
C SER A 583 11.59 -8.82 -24.54
N LEU A 584 10.68 -9.04 -23.58
CA LEU A 584 9.42 -9.76 -23.78
C LEU A 584 8.47 -9.06 -24.77
N LEU A 585 8.55 -7.74 -24.92
CA LEU A 585 7.79 -6.98 -25.93
C LEU A 585 8.38 -7.06 -27.35
N THR A 586 9.66 -7.38 -27.51
CA THR A 586 10.34 -7.40 -28.83
C THR A 586 10.50 -8.78 -29.47
N ASN A 587 10.42 -9.87 -28.70
CA ASN A 587 10.63 -11.23 -29.21
C ASN A 587 9.34 -11.94 -29.63
N GLY A 588 8.56 -11.25 -30.47
CA GLY A 588 7.35 -11.77 -31.10
C GLY A 588 7.56 -12.43 -32.46
N SER A 589 8.76 -12.94 -32.81
CA SER A 589 8.96 -13.80 -34.01
C SER A 589 10.42 -14.24 -34.19
N ARG A 590 10.86 -15.32 -33.53
CA ARG A 590 11.93 -16.23 -34.00
C ARG A 590 12.18 -17.36 -32.99
N MET A 591 11.33 -18.38 -33.02
CA MET A 591 11.67 -19.66 -32.39
C MET A 591 11.01 -20.82 -33.14
N GLN A 592 11.39 -21.03 -34.41
CA GLN A 592 11.19 -22.29 -35.12
C GLN A 592 12.13 -22.38 -36.34
N ARG A 593 13.24 -23.12 -36.20
CA ARG A 593 13.79 -24.11 -37.17
C ARG A 593 15.18 -24.58 -36.72
N ASN A 594 15.21 -25.81 -36.22
CA ASN A 594 16.19 -26.90 -36.40
C ASN A 594 17.64 -26.55 -36.81
N VAL A 595 18.62 -27.15 -36.14
CA VAL A 595 19.35 -28.37 -36.60
C VAL A 595 20.47 -28.73 -35.57
N SER A 596 20.18 -29.77 -34.78
CA SER A 596 21.02 -30.92 -34.36
C SER A 596 22.53 -30.84 -34.05
N HIS A 597 22.86 -31.50 -32.92
CA HIS A 597 23.92 -32.50 -32.68
C HIS A 597 25.42 -32.15 -32.64
N LYS A 598 26.02 -32.52 -31.47
CA LYS A 598 27.40 -33.05 -31.22
C LYS A 598 28.55 -32.04 -31.45
N ALA A 599 29.66 -31.99 -30.70
CA ALA A 599 30.30 -32.91 -29.75
C ALA A 599 31.30 -32.16 -28.84
N GLN A 600 31.70 -32.82 -27.76
CA GLN A 600 32.89 -32.52 -26.97
C GLN A 600 34.21 -32.74 -27.75
N SER A 601 35.23 -32.00 -27.32
CA SER A 601 36.68 -32.32 -27.30
C SER A 601 37.44 -32.68 -28.58
N GLY A 602 38.40 -31.81 -28.91
CA GLY A 602 39.78 -32.19 -29.25
C GLY A 602 40.12 -32.35 -30.74
N VAL A 603 40.91 -31.41 -31.29
CA VAL A 603 42.21 -31.63 -31.99
C VAL A 603 42.65 -30.30 -32.65
N LYS A 604 43.91 -29.95 -32.44
CA LYS A 604 44.65 -28.85 -33.08
C LYS A 604 44.95 -29.15 -34.54
N VAL A 605 44.86 -28.14 -35.42
CA VAL A 605 45.82 -27.94 -36.52
C VAL A 605 46.09 -26.44 -36.69
N ASN A 606 47.38 -26.11 -36.77
CA ASN A 606 47.96 -24.79 -36.98
C ASN A 606 47.82 -24.29 -38.42
N GLY A 607 47.87 -22.96 -38.58
CA GLY A 607 48.52 -22.32 -39.73
C GLY A 607 47.61 -21.44 -40.58
N VAL A 608 47.60 -20.13 -40.31
CA VAL A 608 48.17 -19.06 -41.17
C VAL A 608 48.15 -17.77 -40.33
N LYS A 609 49.26 -17.02 -40.40
CA LYS A 609 49.56 -15.77 -39.68
C LYS A 609 49.62 -14.61 -40.72
N PRO A 610 49.79 -13.33 -40.31
CA PRO A 610 48.82 -12.24 -40.42
C PRO A 610 49.10 -11.24 -41.57
N PHE A 611 48.13 -10.36 -41.86
CA PHE A 611 48.40 -9.03 -42.45
C PHE A 611 47.46 -7.95 -41.90
N SER A 612 48.08 -6.83 -41.57
CA SER A 612 47.56 -5.56 -41.09
C SER A 612 46.79 -4.78 -42.16
N SER A 613 45.65 -4.18 -41.80
CA SER A 613 45.23 -2.89 -42.38
C SER A 613 44.28 -2.15 -41.44
N ASN A 614 44.73 -0.96 -41.05
CA ASN A 614 44.02 0.31 -40.91
C ASN A 614 42.53 0.35 -40.47
N SER A 615 42.33 1.15 -39.42
CA SER A 615 41.24 2.13 -39.23
C SER A 615 39.77 1.66 -39.25
N ARG A 616 39.24 1.41 -38.04
CA ARG A 616 37.89 1.77 -37.55
C ARG A 616 38.07 1.98 -36.03
N LYS A 617 38.34 3.15 -35.43
CA LYS A 617 37.72 4.50 -35.40
C LYS A 617 36.18 4.51 -35.35
N SER A 618 35.70 5.30 -34.38
CA SER A 618 34.34 5.58 -33.84
C SER A 618 33.64 4.39 -33.18
N VAL A 619 33.76 4.15 -31.86
CA VAL A 619 33.29 4.98 -30.72
C VAL A 619 31.82 5.38 -30.91
N GLU A 620 30.98 4.76 -30.09
CA GLU A 620 29.56 5.02 -29.92
C GLU A 620 29.37 6.44 -29.37
N GLU A 621 29.40 7.42 -30.27
CA GLU A 621 28.88 8.77 -30.06
C GLU A 621 27.39 8.79 -30.42
N THR A 622 26.48 8.53 -29.48
CA THR A 622 25.08 9.03 -29.58
C THR A 622 24.30 9.03 -28.26
N ASP A 623 24.90 9.53 -27.18
CA ASP A 623 24.16 10.03 -26.01
C ASP A 623 24.22 11.59 -25.92
N VAL A 624 24.48 12.24 -27.07
CA VAL A 624 24.69 13.71 -27.22
C VAL A 624 23.65 14.33 -28.17
N ILE A 625 22.38 13.90 -28.13
CA ILE A 625 21.30 14.50 -28.96
C ILE A 625 20.26 15.30 -28.14
N ILE A 626 20.40 15.41 -26.81
CA ILE A 626 19.60 16.33 -25.99
C ILE A 626 20.34 17.64 -25.65
N VAL A 627 21.64 17.73 -25.96
CA VAL A 627 22.44 18.96 -25.72
C VAL A 627 22.75 19.74 -27.01
N SER A 628 22.66 19.13 -28.20
CA SER A 628 22.89 19.86 -29.46
C SER A 628 21.67 20.63 -29.99
N TYR A 629 20.44 20.28 -29.59
CA TYR A 629 19.25 21.10 -29.91
C TYR A 629 19.04 22.28 -28.93
N ALA A 630 19.65 22.23 -27.74
CA ALA A 630 19.63 23.35 -26.79
C ALA A 630 20.69 24.43 -27.11
N ILE A 631 21.69 24.11 -27.92
CA ILE A 631 22.79 25.04 -28.26
C ILE A 631 22.54 25.75 -29.61
N GLU A 632 21.80 25.15 -30.55
CA GLU A 632 21.36 25.87 -31.77
C GLU A 632 20.15 26.80 -31.54
N PHE A 633 19.31 26.54 -30.54
CA PHE A 633 18.16 27.44 -30.24
C PHE A 633 18.56 28.70 -29.44
N VAL A 634 19.78 28.75 -28.90
CA VAL A 634 20.29 29.88 -28.10
C VAL A 634 21.10 30.87 -28.97
N ILE A 635 21.40 30.55 -30.23
CA ILE A 635 22.17 31.42 -31.15
C ILE A 635 21.28 32.24 -32.10
N GLN A 636 19.94 32.15 -31.99
CA GLN A 636 19.01 32.87 -32.89
C GLN A 636 17.95 33.74 -32.22
N ARG A 637 18.22 34.32 -31.04
CA ARG A 637 17.30 35.29 -30.40
C ARG A 637 17.97 36.60 -29.99
N ASP A 638 18.58 37.27 -30.95
CA ASP A 638 18.69 38.74 -30.95
C ASP A 638 17.37 39.33 -31.44
N SER A 639 16.42 39.54 -30.52
CA SER A 639 15.33 40.52 -30.60
C SER A 639 14.26 40.15 -29.57
N LEU A 640 14.21 40.90 -28.47
CA LEU A 640 13.00 41.28 -27.71
C LEU A 640 13.45 42.20 -26.56
N GLU A 641 13.95 43.38 -26.94
CA GLU A 641 13.68 44.59 -26.17
C GLU A 641 12.18 44.90 -26.31
N ASN A 642 11.56 45.40 -25.25
CA ASN A 642 10.13 45.75 -25.08
C ASN A 642 9.24 44.65 -24.48
N MET A 643 9.31 44.51 -23.16
CA MET A 643 8.10 44.46 -22.33
C MET A 643 8.39 45.17 -21.01
N GLU A 644 8.26 46.50 -21.04
CA GLU A 644 7.98 47.31 -19.86
C GLU A 644 6.50 47.12 -19.47
N GLY A 645 6.26 46.96 -18.17
CA GLY A 645 5.01 47.37 -17.53
C GLY A 645 3.90 46.32 -17.47
N ILE A 646 3.94 45.47 -16.43
CA ILE A 646 2.73 45.17 -15.65
C ILE A 646 3.13 45.08 -14.16
N VAL A 647 2.91 46.18 -13.44
CA VAL A 647 2.78 46.21 -11.98
C VAL A 647 1.37 45.69 -11.67
N VAL A 648 1.26 44.55 -10.97
CA VAL A 648 -0.03 44.09 -10.42
C VAL A 648 0.05 44.17 -8.90
N ASP A 649 -0.66 45.16 -8.36
CA ASP A 649 -1.14 45.20 -6.98
C ASP A 649 -1.89 43.90 -6.65
N GLY A 650 -1.41 43.19 -5.62
CA GLY A 650 -1.97 41.91 -5.19
C GLY A 650 -1.86 41.72 -3.68
N ASP A 651 -2.18 42.75 -2.92
CA ASP A 651 -2.19 42.76 -1.45
C ASP A 651 -3.42 42.06 -0.86
N HIS A 652 -3.74 40.82 -1.27
CA HIS A 652 -4.83 40.04 -0.66
C HIS A 652 -4.59 38.53 -0.75
N GLY A 653 -4.06 37.91 0.32
CA GLY A 653 -4.09 36.44 0.45
C GLY A 653 -3.22 35.81 1.54
N PHE A 654 -2.15 36.47 2.00
CA PHE A 654 -1.09 35.81 2.80
C PHE A 654 -1.18 36.00 4.33
N GLN A 655 -2.40 36.07 4.90
CA GLN A 655 -2.59 36.25 6.35
C GLN A 655 -3.09 35.04 7.14
N LYS A 656 -3.18 33.83 6.54
CA LYS A 656 -3.92 32.71 7.19
C LYS A 656 -3.12 31.53 7.78
N VAL A 657 -1.78 31.53 7.81
CA VAL A 657 -1.03 30.38 8.41
C VAL A 657 0.12 30.76 9.35
N LEU A 658 0.31 32.05 9.66
CA LEU A 658 1.18 32.44 10.77
C LEU A 658 0.35 33.30 11.71
N HIS A 659 -0.13 32.68 12.80
CA HIS A 659 -0.57 33.40 13.99
C HIS A 659 0.47 34.49 14.26
N ARG A 660 0.09 35.77 14.11
CA ARG A 660 0.81 36.89 14.71
C ARG A 660 0.87 36.61 16.21
N PRO A 661 2.03 36.28 16.79
CA PRO A 661 2.12 36.11 18.22
C PRO A 661 2.01 37.50 18.82
N SER A 662 1.23 37.61 19.88
CA SER A 662 1.20 38.79 20.75
C SER A 662 2.62 39.29 21.01
N SER A 663 2.82 40.60 20.92
CA SER A 663 4.07 41.35 20.87
C SER A 663 4.98 41.27 22.11
N SER A 664 5.21 40.09 22.69
CA SER A 664 6.07 39.92 23.87
C SER A 664 6.61 38.49 24.10
N GLN A 665 6.75 37.65 23.08
CA GLN A 665 7.43 36.35 23.23
C GLN A 665 8.87 36.41 22.68
N ASN A 666 9.85 36.27 23.58
CA ASN A 666 11.26 36.12 23.24
C ASN A 666 11.47 34.77 22.54
N TYR A 667 11.65 34.76 21.23
CA TYR A 667 11.99 33.56 20.47
C TYR A 667 13.39 33.05 20.84
N PHE A 668 13.56 31.73 20.89
CA PHE A 668 14.86 31.12 21.10
C PHE A 668 15.74 31.32 19.85
N ILE A 669 16.78 32.14 20.00
CA ILE A 669 17.81 32.31 18.97
C ILE A 669 18.99 31.40 19.33
N ALA A 670 19.31 30.47 18.44
CA ALA A 670 20.44 29.57 18.62
C ALA A 670 21.74 30.38 18.82
N PRO A 671 22.47 30.18 19.94
CA PRO A 671 23.63 31.00 20.24
C PRO A 671 24.79 30.71 19.29
N ASN A 672 24.91 29.46 18.83
CA ASN A 672 25.83 29.08 17.77
C ASN A 672 25.07 28.75 16.48
N ARG A 673 25.46 29.38 15.38
CA ARG A 673 24.97 29.12 14.01
C ARG A 673 26.17 28.82 13.14
N ILE A 674 26.40 27.55 12.85
CA ILE A 674 27.64 27.07 12.25
C ILE A 674 27.41 26.82 10.76
N PHE A 675 28.27 27.40 9.92
CA PHE A 675 28.26 27.14 8.48
C PHE A 675 29.14 25.94 8.16
N HIS A 676 28.60 24.90 7.52
CA HIS A 676 29.38 23.72 7.13
C HIS A 676 30.03 23.89 5.75
N LEU A 677 31.33 23.59 5.68
CA LEU A 677 32.10 23.44 4.46
C LEU A 677 32.58 21.98 4.33
N ASP A 678 31.89 21.22 3.50
CA ASP A 678 32.41 19.99 2.93
C ASP A 678 33.35 20.35 1.76
N LEU A 679 34.60 19.89 1.84
CA LEU A 679 35.63 20.14 0.84
C LEU A 679 35.87 18.95 -0.09
N LYS A 680 35.19 17.81 0.10
CA LYS A 680 35.47 16.58 -0.67
C LYS A 680 35.10 16.71 -2.14
N GLY A 681 35.99 16.27 -3.02
CA GLY A 681 35.73 16.06 -4.45
C GLY A 681 35.41 17.28 -5.33
N ALA A 682 35.18 18.48 -4.77
CA ALA A 682 34.93 19.73 -5.50
C ALA A 682 35.39 20.97 -4.70
N ALA A 683 36.54 20.87 -4.05
CA ALA A 683 37.06 21.90 -3.17
C ALA A 683 37.29 23.24 -3.92
N PRO A 684 36.81 24.39 -3.40
CA PRO A 684 37.06 25.68 -4.02
C PRO A 684 38.54 26.07 -3.95
N LYS A 685 39.02 26.86 -4.90
CA LYS A 685 40.39 27.42 -4.81
C LYS A 685 40.55 28.25 -3.53
N MET A 686 41.73 28.22 -2.92
CA MET A 686 42.01 28.93 -1.67
C MET A 686 41.69 30.42 -1.76
N GLY A 687 41.97 31.07 -2.90
CA GLY A 687 41.61 32.48 -3.14
C GLY A 687 40.11 32.77 -3.08
N TYR A 688 39.25 31.80 -3.41
CA TYR A 688 37.80 31.91 -3.25
C TYR A 688 37.38 31.70 -1.80
N LEU A 689 37.92 30.66 -1.13
CA LEU A 689 37.64 30.40 0.29
C LEU A 689 37.95 31.61 1.18
N LEU A 690 39.08 32.30 0.94
CA LEU A 690 39.45 33.50 1.70
C LEU A 690 38.46 34.65 1.51
N LYS A 691 37.83 34.79 0.33
CA LYS A 691 36.76 35.77 0.07
C LYS A 691 35.42 35.34 0.66
N LEU A 692 35.22 34.04 0.88
CA LEU A 692 33.98 33.49 1.40
C LEU A 692 33.82 33.70 2.90
N VAL A 693 34.91 33.65 3.68
CA VAL A 693 34.88 33.86 5.15
C VAL A 693 34.19 35.18 5.58
N PRO A 694 34.55 36.36 5.06
CA PRO A 694 33.87 37.60 5.44
C PRO A 694 32.37 37.58 5.09
N PHE A 695 32.01 36.95 3.96
CA PHE A 695 30.60 36.79 3.58
C PHE A 695 29.84 35.87 4.54
N ILE A 696 30.42 34.73 4.94
CA ILE A 696 29.83 33.82 5.95
C ILE A 696 29.56 34.56 7.27
N LYS A 697 30.49 35.42 7.71
CA LYS A 697 30.28 36.28 8.89
C LYS A 697 29.12 37.26 8.68
N GLN A 698 29.07 37.91 7.51
CA GLN A 698 28.07 38.90 7.16
C GLN A 698 26.64 38.34 7.20
N ILE A 699 26.43 37.13 6.65
CA ILE A 699 25.10 36.48 6.62
C ILE A 699 24.63 35.97 7.99
N GLY A 700 25.47 36.04 9.02
CA GLY A 700 25.07 35.81 10.42
C GLY A 700 25.61 34.55 11.08
N ALA A 701 26.54 33.82 10.44
CA ALA A 701 27.19 32.68 11.07
C ALA A 701 28.07 33.11 12.25
N THR A 702 28.17 32.23 13.25
CA THR A 702 29.05 32.39 14.43
C THR A 702 30.28 31.51 14.38
N GLY A 703 30.30 30.52 13.48
CA GLY A 703 31.44 29.64 13.26
C GLY A 703 31.37 28.91 11.93
N ILE A 704 32.44 28.20 11.61
CA ILE A 704 32.60 27.39 10.40
C ILE A 704 33.00 25.98 10.83
N MET A 705 32.24 24.98 10.37
CA MET A 705 32.59 23.58 10.44
C MET A 705 33.27 23.16 9.14
N ILE A 706 34.42 22.48 9.23
CA ILE A 706 35.24 22.14 8.07
C ILE A 706 35.46 20.62 8.03
N GLU A 707 34.98 19.99 6.98
CA GLU A 707 35.25 18.59 6.64
C GLU A 707 36.29 18.55 5.49
N TYR A 708 37.48 18.02 5.79
CA TYR A 708 38.61 18.06 4.85
C TYR A 708 38.70 16.82 3.94
N GLU A 709 38.47 15.63 4.51
CA GLU A 709 38.75 14.34 3.88
C GLU A 709 40.08 14.31 3.10
N ASP A 710 40.05 13.98 1.80
CA ASP A 710 41.23 13.86 0.94
C ASP A 710 41.85 15.20 0.51
N MET A 711 41.22 16.33 0.83
CA MET A 711 41.80 17.66 0.59
C MET A 711 42.78 18.08 1.68
N PHE A 712 42.90 17.32 2.77
CA PHE A 712 43.93 17.53 3.77
C PHE A 712 45.29 16.98 3.28
N PRO A 713 46.40 17.72 3.45
CA PRO A 713 47.74 17.27 3.06
C PRO A 713 48.30 16.24 4.04
N PHE A 714 47.71 15.05 4.08
CA PHE A 714 48.17 13.97 4.95
C PHE A 714 49.62 13.57 4.64
N THR A 715 50.32 13.14 5.70
CA THR A 715 51.72 12.70 5.67
C THR A 715 51.86 11.29 6.25
N GLY A 716 53.06 10.69 6.12
CA GLY A 716 53.35 9.37 6.67
C GLY A 716 52.52 8.26 6.03
N LYS A 717 51.94 7.38 6.85
CA LYS A 717 51.10 6.25 6.38
C LYS A 717 49.95 6.71 5.48
N LEU A 718 49.37 7.88 5.75
CA LEU A 718 48.23 8.45 5.01
C LEU A 718 48.64 9.32 3.80
N SER A 719 49.93 9.43 3.49
CA SER A 719 50.41 10.29 2.39
C SER A 719 49.82 9.95 1.01
N GLY A 720 49.45 8.69 0.79
CA GLY A 720 48.81 8.23 -0.44
C GLY A 720 47.31 8.52 -0.53
N VAL A 721 46.68 8.99 0.55
CA VAL A 721 45.23 9.28 0.61
C VAL A 721 44.89 10.62 -0.03
N LYS A 722 45.78 11.61 0.11
CA LYS A 722 45.54 12.99 -0.32
C LYS A 722 45.23 13.08 -1.83
N ALA A 723 44.29 13.95 -2.19
CA ALA A 723 43.98 14.26 -3.56
C ALA A 723 45.18 14.92 -4.26
N GLY A 724 45.30 14.74 -5.58
CA GLY A 724 46.37 15.38 -6.37
C GLY A 724 46.36 16.91 -6.29
N ASN A 725 45.19 17.50 -6.03
CA ASN A 725 44.96 18.92 -5.84
C ASN A 725 44.67 19.31 -4.38
N ALA A 726 45.10 18.50 -3.40
CA ALA A 726 44.96 18.81 -1.97
C ALA A 726 45.63 20.14 -1.59
N TYR A 727 45.09 20.82 -0.57
CA TYR A 727 45.65 22.09 -0.09
C TYR A 727 47.00 21.86 0.59
N THR A 728 47.86 22.87 0.58
CA THR A 728 49.07 22.87 1.40
C THR A 728 48.78 23.24 2.84
N LEU A 729 49.64 22.81 3.77
CA LEU A 729 49.54 23.15 5.19
C LEU A 729 49.55 24.68 5.42
N ASP A 730 50.33 25.42 4.63
CA ASP A 730 50.42 26.87 4.76
C ASP A 730 49.18 27.60 4.23
N GLU A 731 48.57 27.08 3.15
CA GLU A 731 47.26 27.56 2.68
C GLU A 731 46.19 27.33 3.74
N LEU A 732 46.14 26.16 4.37
CA LEU A 732 45.18 25.86 5.44
C LEU A 732 45.41 26.76 6.66
N ARG A 733 46.67 26.97 7.11
CA ARG A 733 46.97 27.93 8.18
C ARG A 733 46.52 29.34 7.84
N ARG A 734 46.72 29.78 6.59
CA ARG A 734 46.25 31.08 6.13
C ARG A 734 44.73 31.18 6.20
N PHE A 735 44.01 30.15 5.75
CA PHE A 735 42.56 30.08 5.82
C PHE A 735 42.06 30.16 7.28
N LEU A 736 42.61 29.35 8.18
CA LEU A 736 42.24 29.33 9.59
C LEU A 736 42.52 30.68 10.30
N ARG A 737 43.62 31.36 9.98
CA ARG A 737 43.88 32.74 10.46
C ARG A 737 42.81 33.72 10.00
N VAL A 738 42.34 33.61 8.76
CA VAL A 738 41.26 34.49 8.25
C VAL A 738 39.95 34.20 8.98
N ILE A 739 39.63 32.95 9.30
CA ILE A 739 38.44 32.62 10.11
C ILE A 739 38.57 33.22 11.52
N GLN A 740 39.73 33.05 12.17
CA GLN A 740 39.98 33.56 13.51
C GLN A 740 39.91 35.09 13.58
N THR A 741 40.49 35.81 12.61
CA THR A 741 40.44 37.28 12.53
C THR A 741 39.02 37.83 12.34
N HIS A 742 38.10 37.04 11.80
CA HIS A 742 36.68 37.41 11.67
C HIS A 742 35.82 37.00 12.89
N ASN A 743 36.44 36.54 13.98
CA ASN A 743 35.75 36.07 15.19
C ASN A 743 34.66 35.03 14.86
N LEU A 744 35.06 34.00 14.10
CA LEU A 744 34.25 32.82 13.83
C LEU A 744 34.87 31.61 14.53
N ASP A 745 34.05 30.83 15.24
CA ASP A 745 34.50 29.58 15.85
C ASP A 745 34.88 28.56 14.76
N ILE A 746 35.96 27.81 15.00
CA ILE A 746 36.47 26.79 14.07
C ILE A 746 36.13 25.41 14.63
N ILE A 747 35.41 24.60 13.84
CA ILE A 747 35.02 23.23 14.21
C ILE A 747 35.53 22.25 13.14
N PRO A 748 36.59 21.50 13.39
CA PRO A 748 37.00 20.44 12.47
C PRO A 748 36.03 19.27 12.55
N LEU A 749 35.65 18.72 11.41
CA LEU A 749 34.93 17.47 11.30
C LEU A 749 35.83 16.41 10.67
N VAL A 750 35.92 15.25 11.30
CA VAL A 750 36.67 14.10 10.80
C VAL A 750 35.80 12.87 10.90
N GLN A 751 35.61 12.15 9.79
CA GLN A 751 34.93 10.87 9.75
C GLN A 751 35.74 9.80 10.48
N THR A 752 35.11 9.03 11.38
CA THR A 752 35.81 8.11 12.30
C THR A 752 35.29 6.68 12.29
N VAL A 753 34.16 6.43 11.63
CA VAL A 753 33.50 5.11 11.58
C VAL A 753 32.95 4.81 10.19
N GLY A 754 31.94 5.58 9.76
CA GLY A 754 31.39 5.61 8.41
C GLY A 754 32.07 6.69 7.56
N HIS A 755 31.68 6.79 6.29
CA HIS A 755 32.23 7.74 5.32
C HIS A 755 33.78 7.72 5.20
N LEU A 756 34.40 6.56 5.45
CA LEU A 756 35.86 6.40 5.41
C LEU A 756 36.37 5.98 4.03
N GLU A 757 35.54 6.02 2.98
CA GLU A 757 35.91 5.64 1.62
C GLU A 757 37.06 6.48 1.06
N TYR A 758 37.26 7.72 1.51
CA TYR A 758 38.42 8.50 1.10
C TYR A 758 39.74 7.80 1.48
N ILE A 759 39.77 7.01 2.57
CA ILE A 759 40.93 6.18 2.97
C ILE A 759 40.79 4.73 2.49
N LEU A 760 39.66 4.10 2.79
CA LEU A 760 39.49 2.65 2.64
C LEU A 760 39.34 2.22 1.18
N LYS A 761 39.10 3.13 0.23
CA LYS A 761 39.09 2.81 -1.22
C LYS A 761 40.45 2.38 -1.74
N TYR A 762 41.54 2.73 -1.05
CA TYR A 762 42.89 2.37 -1.47
C TYR A 762 43.23 0.91 -1.10
N PRO A 763 43.87 0.14 -2.02
CA PRO A 763 44.21 -1.26 -1.78
C PRO A 763 45.04 -1.51 -0.51
N ASN A 764 45.93 -0.57 -0.14
CA ASN A 764 46.78 -0.70 1.05
C ASN A 764 45.99 -0.72 2.37
N PHE A 765 44.76 -0.19 2.36
CA PHE A 765 43.88 -0.09 3.53
C PHE A 765 42.65 -0.99 3.42
N SER A 766 42.52 -1.81 2.36
CA SER A 766 41.34 -2.65 2.14
C SER A 766 41.10 -3.67 3.26
N LYS A 767 42.18 -4.17 3.88
CA LYS A 767 42.14 -5.09 5.01
C LYS A 767 41.49 -4.52 6.28
N TYR A 768 41.35 -3.20 6.37
CA TYR A 768 40.76 -2.51 7.52
C TYR A 768 39.26 -2.27 7.35
N ARG A 769 38.67 -2.67 6.23
CA ARG A 769 37.22 -2.53 6.00
C ARG A 769 36.44 -3.48 6.89
N GLU A 770 35.27 -3.04 7.33
CA GLU A 770 34.29 -3.87 8.04
C GLU A 770 33.74 -4.98 7.13
N GLU A 771 33.43 -4.63 5.88
CA GLU A 771 33.04 -5.56 4.82
C GLU A 771 33.97 -5.38 3.62
N GLU A 772 34.53 -6.47 3.10
CA GLU A 772 35.57 -6.44 2.07
C GLU A 772 35.14 -5.66 0.81
N ARG A 773 33.86 -5.79 0.46
CA ARG A 773 33.26 -5.18 -0.74
C ARG A 773 33.05 -3.67 -0.64
N TYR A 774 32.87 -3.13 0.56
CA TYR A 774 32.40 -1.76 0.76
C TYR A 774 33.42 -0.94 1.55
N PRO A 775 34.04 0.09 0.95
CA PRO A 775 35.06 0.88 1.61
C PRO A 775 34.50 1.99 2.52
N GLN A 776 33.27 1.91 3.03
CA GLN A 776 32.69 3.01 3.82
C GLN A 776 32.99 2.89 5.32
N VAL A 777 33.03 1.66 5.85
CA VAL A 777 33.09 1.39 7.29
C VAL A 777 34.36 0.65 7.67
N ILE A 778 34.96 1.04 8.79
CA ILE A 778 36.18 0.46 9.34
C ILE A 778 35.90 -0.66 10.35
N CYS A 779 36.76 -1.68 10.41
CA CYS A 779 36.72 -2.75 11.40
C CYS A 779 37.06 -2.22 12.80
N LEU A 780 36.09 -2.21 13.73
CA LEU A 780 36.14 -1.42 14.97
C LEU A 780 37.10 -1.97 16.03
N THR A 781 37.37 -3.27 16.01
CA THR A 781 38.25 -3.95 16.96
C THR A 781 39.65 -4.20 16.40
N ASP A 782 39.90 -3.85 15.14
CA ASP A 782 41.25 -3.89 14.56
C ASP A 782 42.08 -2.68 15.05
N GLU A 783 43.05 -2.93 15.92
CA GLU A 783 43.93 -1.87 16.43
C GLU A 783 44.69 -1.12 15.31
N GLY A 784 45.03 -1.78 14.20
CA GLY A 784 45.67 -1.11 13.06
C GLY A 784 44.71 -0.21 12.29
N ALA A 785 43.42 -0.57 12.27
CA ALA A 785 42.38 0.25 11.67
C ALA A 785 42.07 1.47 12.56
N VAL A 786 41.98 1.26 13.87
CA VAL A 786 41.81 2.36 14.83
C VAL A 786 43.03 3.31 14.83
N ASP A 787 44.26 2.80 14.70
CA ASP A 787 45.49 3.61 14.54
C ASP A 787 45.43 4.50 13.29
N LEU A 788 44.85 4.01 12.19
CA LEU A 788 44.66 4.77 10.95
C LEU A 788 43.78 6.01 11.17
N VAL A 789 42.64 5.82 11.85
CA VAL A 789 41.72 6.91 12.21
C VAL A 789 42.37 7.86 13.21
N GLN A 790 43.08 7.34 14.21
CA GLN A 790 43.82 8.16 15.19
C GLN A 790 44.95 8.98 14.56
N GLU A 791 45.64 8.46 13.54
CA GLU A 791 46.64 9.20 12.76
C GLU A 791 45.99 10.36 11.99
N ALA A 792 44.87 10.12 11.30
CA ALA A 792 44.13 11.17 10.59
C ALA A 792 43.67 12.28 11.57
N LEU A 793 43.07 11.88 12.69
CA LEU A 793 42.67 12.78 13.77
C LEU A 793 43.85 13.58 14.32
N ARG A 794 44.99 12.92 14.59
CA ARG A 794 46.18 13.58 15.15
C ARG A 794 46.74 14.64 14.21
N GLN A 795 46.81 14.39 12.90
CA GLN A 795 47.33 15.39 11.95
C GLN A 795 46.42 16.62 11.87
N ILE A 796 45.10 16.42 11.83
CA ILE A 796 44.12 17.53 11.80
C ILE A 796 44.13 18.29 13.13
N LEU A 797 44.11 17.59 14.27
CA LEU A 797 44.20 18.20 15.60
C LEU A 797 45.49 19.00 15.78
N ASN A 798 46.61 18.52 15.24
CA ASN A 798 47.89 19.22 15.31
C ASN A 798 47.91 20.53 14.52
N LEU A 799 47.12 20.65 13.44
CA LEU A 799 46.90 21.92 12.74
C LEU A 799 46.00 22.85 13.55
N HIS A 800 44.90 22.31 14.12
CA HIS A 800 43.85 23.13 14.73
C HIS A 800 44.12 23.57 16.17
N LYS A 801 45.01 22.89 16.90
CA LYS A 801 45.35 23.22 18.30
C LYS A 801 45.87 24.66 18.48
N ASP A 802 46.47 25.23 17.43
CA ASP A 802 47.03 26.60 17.45
C ASP A 802 45.94 27.69 17.29
N PHE A 803 44.69 27.31 17.00
CA PHE A 803 43.60 28.22 16.65
C PHE A 803 42.42 28.22 17.65
N ALA A 804 42.69 27.92 18.94
CA ALA A 804 41.73 28.03 20.04
C ALA A 804 40.38 27.29 19.81
N MET A 805 40.47 26.04 19.35
CA MET A 805 39.31 25.19 19.06
C MET A 805 38.46 24.85 20.30
N LYS A 806 37.18 25.21 20.28
CA LYS A 806 36.20 24.90 21.34
C LYS A 806 35.46 23.58 21.14
N TYR A 807 35.21 23.23 19.88
CA TYR A 807 34.43 22.06 19.49
C TYR A 807 35.20 21.24 18.45
N PHE A 808 35.02 19.92 18.47
CA PHE A 808 35.55 19.01 17.47
C PHE A 808 34.48 17.98 17.12
N HIS A 809 34.18 17.79 15.85
CA HIS A 809 33.16 16.86 15.41
C HIS A 809 33.77 15.54 14.96
N ILE A 810 33.38 14.44 15.60
CA ILE A 810 33.70 13.08 15.15
C ILE A 810 32.52 12.59 14.30
N GLY A 811 32.73 12.48 13.00
CA GLY A 811 31.76 11.89 12.09
C GLY A 811 31.61 10.40 12.41
N ALA A 812 30.36 9.95 12.49
CA ALA A 812 29.97 8.60 12.88
C ALA A 812 28.51 8.34 12.48
N ASP A 813 28.11 8.89 11.35
CA ASP A 813 26.79 8.74 10.72
C ASP A 813 26.81 7.61 9.68
N GLU A 814 25.61 7.11 9.36
CA GLU A 814 25.35 6.17 8.27
C GLU A 814 26.25 4.91 8.32
N VAL A 815 26.51 4.42 9.54
CA VAL A 815 27.39 3.26 9.74
C VAL A 815 26.60 1.97 9.57
N PHE A 816 26.88 1.26 8.48
CA PHE A 816 26.25 -0.02 8.17
C PHE A 816 27.19 -1.21 8.37
N GLN A 817 26.59 -2.40 8.53
CA GLN A 817 27.30 -3.69 8.52
C GLN A 817 28.34 -3.90 9.63
N ILE A 818 28.23 -3.20 10.75
CA ILE A 818 29.08 -3.43 11.95
C ILE A 818 29.05 -4.91 12.36
N GLY A 819 30.20 -5.48 12.75
CA GLY A 819 30.32 -6.86 13.24
C GLY A 819 30.50 -7.92 12.15
N ARG A 820 30.87 -7.51 10.93
CA ARG A 820 31.11 -8.41 9.79
C ARG A 820 32.57 -8.84 9.70
N CYS A 821 33.52 -7.98 10.01
CA CYS A 821 34.94 -8.33 9.93
C CYS A 821 35.30 -9.41 10.96
N GLU A 822 36.32 -10.21 10.64
CA GLU A 822 36.72 -11.36 11.45
C GLU A 822 37.07 -10.98 12.90
N LYS A 823 37.75 -9.84 13.09
CA LYS A 823 38.14 -9.35 14.42
C LYS A 823 36.93 -8.94 15.24
N ASP A 824 35.99 -8.18 14.66
CA ASP A 824 34.78 -7.76 15.36
C ASP A 824 33.91 -8.96 15.73
N ARG A 825 33.74 -9.91 14.80
CA ARG A 825 33.00 -11.14 15.05
C ARG A 825 33.63 -11.96 16.17
N SER A 826 34.95 -12.10 16.17
CA SER A 826 35.70 -12.83 17.22
C SER A 826 35.59 -12.12 18.57
N TYR A 827 35.69 -10.79 18.58
CA TYR A 827 35.56 -9.99 19.80
C TYR A 827 34.17 -10.10 20.42
N MET A 828 33.12 -10.02 19.59
CA MET A 828 31.73 -10.17 20.01
C MET A 828 31.47 -11.53 20.64
N VAL A 829 31.95 -12.60 20.00
CA VAL A 829 31.80 -13.97 20.51
C VAL A 829 32.57 -14.15 21.83
N ASN A 830 33.82 -13.69 21.91
CA ASN A 830 34.66 -13.89 23.10
C ASN A 830 34.22 -13.08 24.32
N ASN A 831 33.59 -11.92 24.12
CA ASN A 831 33.18 -11.04 25.22
C ASN A 831 31.66 -11.06 25.46
N ASN A 832 30.91 -11.81 24.65
CA ASN A 832 29.45 -11.86 24.66
C ASN A 832 28.81 -10.47 24.58
N VAL A 833 29.20 -9.69 23.58
CA VAL A 833 28.72 -8.33 23.33
C VAL A 833 28.11 -8.18 21.93
N ASP A 834 27.25 -7.19 21.75
CA ASP A 834 26.57 -6.90 20.48
C ASP A 834 27.29 -5.80 19.66
N THR A 835 26.75 -5.50 18.48
CA THR A 835 27.27 -4.45 17.58
C THR A 835 27.10 -3.04 18.17
N GLU A 836 26.07 -2.84 18.98
CA GLU A 836 25.84 -1.59 19.72
C GLU A 836 26.99 -1.30 20.68
N PHE A 837 27.41 -2.30 21.45
CA PHE A 837 28.54 -2.19 22.36
C PHE A 837 29.84 -1.86 21.62
N LEU A 838 30.12 -2.51 20.48
CA LEU A 838 31.32 -2.23 19.69
C LEU A 838 31.39 -0.77 19.24
N LEU A 839 30.28 -0.26 18.70
CA LEU A 839 30.18 1.12 18.23
C LEU A 839 30.39 2.12 19.38
N LEU A 840 29.69 1.91 20.49
CA LEU A 840 29.79 2.76 21.68
C LEU A 840 31.20 2.78 22.26
N ARG A 841 31.86 1.62 22.32
CA ARG A 841 33.25 1.51 22.75
C ARG A 841 34.18 2.29 21.84
N HIS A 842 34.02 2.17 20.52
CA HIS A 842 34.85 2.89 19.55
C HIS A 842 34.66 4.40 19.67
N ILE A 843 33.42 4.88 19.70
CA ILE A 843 33.10 6.31 19.91
C ILE A 843 33.74 6.82 21.20
N ALA A 844 33.61 6.07 22.31
CA ALA A 844 34.22 6.45 23.58
C ALA A 844 35.77 6.50 23.51
N LYS A 845 36.40 5.53 22.81
CA LYS A 845 37.87 5.47 22.63
C LYS A 845 38.35 6.69 21.82
N ILE A 846 37.68 7.01 20.72
CA ILE A 846 38.01 8.14 19.85
C ILE A 846 37.76 9.49 20.55
N ALA A 847 36.62 9.67 21.21
CA ALA A 847 36.32 10.91 21.93
C ALA A 847 37.34 11.19 23.05
N LYS A 848 37.77 10.14 23.79
CA LYS A 848 38.84 10.25 24.79
C LYS A 848 40.18 10.61 24.15
N PHE A 849 40.50 10.04 22.99
CA PHE A 849 41.72 10.36 22.24
C PHE A 849 41.74 11.84 21.81
N VAL A 850 40.66 12.35 21.21
CA VAL A 850 40.53 13.76 20.81
C VAL A 850 40.75 14.69 22.00
N LYS A 851 40.09 14.43 23.14
CA LYS A 851 40.26 15.24 24.35
C LYS A 851 41.69 15.20 24.90
N ALA A 852 42.40 14.09 24.75
CA ALA A 852 43.79 13.96 25.22
C ALA A 852 44.81 14.72 24.36
N GLN A 853 44.54 14.94 23.08
CA GLN A 853 45.44 15.65 22.17
C GLN A 853 45.35 17.18 22.31
N VAL A 854 44.29 17.72 22.91
CA VAL A 854 44.08 19.17 23.05
C VAL A 854 44.55 19.67 24.43
N PRO A 855 45.35 20.75 24.51
CA PRO A 855 45.80 21.32 25.78
C PRO A 855 44.62 21.62 26.72
N ASN A 856 44.77 21.29 28.01
CA ASN A 856 43.76 21.47 29.07
C ASN A 856 42.45 20.67 28.90
N LYS A 857 42.32 19.79 27.90
CA LYS A 857 41.13 18.94 27.67
C LYS A 857 39.80 19.71 27.58
N LYS A 858 39.83 21.00 27.21
CA LYS A 858 38.66 21.90 27.19
C LYS A 858 37.81 21.83 25.91
N VAL A 859 38.08 20.87 25.02
CA VAL A 859 37.31 20.68 23.78
C VAL A 859 36.07 19.83 24.04
N ASN A 860 34.92 20.28 23.52
CA ASN A 860 33.70 19.48 23.48
C ASN A 860 33.64 18.68 22.17
N VAL A 861 33.32 17.40 22.27
CA VAL A 861 33.28 16.50 21.12
C VAL A 861 31.83 16.38 20.64
N LEU A 862 31.58 16.62 19.36
CA LEU A 862 30.26 16.52 18.72
C LEU A 862 30.16 15.20 17.94
N ILE A 863 28.95 14.64 17.85
CA ILE A 863 28.66 13.42 17.08
C ILE A 863 27.26 13.49 16.47
N TRP A 864 27.07 12.96 15.26
CA TRP A 864 25.75 12.82 14.65
C TRP A 864 24.83 11.87 15.44
N HIS A 865 23.53 12.17 15.44
CA HIS A 865 22.57 11.50 16.33
C HIS A 865 22.04 10.14 15.83
N ASP A 866 22.13 9.85 14.54
CA ASP A 866 21.45 8.74 13.86
C ASP A 866 21.87 7.38 14.44
N MET A 867 23.15 7.24 14.78
CA MET A 867 23.67 6.07 15.49
C MET A 867 23.29 6.01 16.98
N LEU A 868 22.75 7.10 17.54
CA LEU A 868 22.31 7.19 18.94
C LEU A 868 20.82 6.91 19.14
N VAL A 869 19.99 7.01 18.10
CA VAL A 869 18.51 6.98 18.21
C VAL A 869 17.99 5.66 18.78
N ASN A 870 18.63 4.55 18.42
CA ASN A 870 18.19 3.20 18.80
C ASN A 870 18.91 2.64 20.04
N LEU A 871 19.79 3.42 20.67
CA LEU A 871 20.60 2.94 21.78
C LEU A 871 19.80 2.82 23.07
N GLN A 872 20.15 1.81 23.87
CA GLN A 872 19.61 1.73 25.22
C GLN A 872 20.30 2.75 26.12
N ALA A 873 19.52 3.58 26.82
CA ALA A 873 20.04 4.62 27.72
C ALA A 873 21.06 4.07 28.75
N GLN A 874 20.87 2.84 29.23
CA GLN A 874 21.80 2.17 30.13
C GLN A 874 23.19 1.94 29.50
N ASN A 875 23.25 1.58 28.21
CA ASN A 875 24.51 1.32 27.52
C ASN A 875 25.31 2.61 27.29
N VAL A 876 24.62 3.70 27.00
CA VAL A 876 25.21 5.05 26.87
C VAL A 876 25.84 5.49 28.19
N LEU A 877 25.10 5.34 29.30
CA LEU A 877 25.58 5.68 30.64
C LEU A 877 26.77 4.81 31.07
N LYS A 878 26.74 3.50 30.79
CA LYS A 878 27.81 2.55 31.13
C LYS A 878 29.14 2.91 30.48
N HIS A 879 29.14 3.43 29.26
CA HIS A 879 30.35 3.87 28.55
C HIS A 879 30.77 5.31 28.91
N GLY A 880 29.97 6.02 29.73
CA GLY A 880 30.19 7.41 30.09
C GLY A 880 30.04 8.37 28.90
N LEU A 881 29.30 7.99 27.86
CA LEU A 881 29.18 8.79 26.64
C LEU A 881 28.54 10.15 26.91
N SER A 882 27.59 10.22 27.84
CA SER A 882 26.84 11.42 28.26
C SER A 882 27.71 12.64 28.54
N ASN A 883 28.93 12.42 29.06
CA ASN A 883 29.89 13.47 29.43
C ASN A 883 31.05 13.59 28.42
N LEU A 884 31.16 12.64 27.49
CA LEU A 884 32.23 12.60 26.50
C LEU A 884 31.85 13.36 25.24
N VAL A 885 30.60 13.21 24.77
CA VAL A 885 30.11 13.73 23.50
C VAL A 885 28.79 14.51 23.64
N GLU A 886 28.56 15.45 22.73
CA GLU A 886 27.28 16.16 22.57
C GLU A 886 26.64 15.73 21.24
N PRO A 887 25.37 15.25 21.23
CA PRO A 887 24.70 14.81 20.01
C PRO A 887 24.26 15.98 19.12
N VAL A 888 24.38 15.79 17.80
CA VAL A 888 23.91 16.69 16.74
C VAL A 888 22.80 15.99 15.97
N VAL A 889 21.56 16.45 16.20
CA VAL A 889 20.36 15.92 15.54
C VAL A 889 20.25 16.52 14.16
N TRP A 890 20.38 15.72 13.12
CA TRP A 890 20.30 16.17 11.73
C TRP A 890 19.03 15.64 11.06
N ASN A 891 18.32 16.51 10.34
CA ASN A 891 17.18 16.16 9.49
C ASN A 891 16.86 17.32 8.55
N TYR A 892 16.67 17.01 7.27
CA TYR A 892 16.58 17.99 6.19
C TYR A 892 15.16 18.12 5.61
N MET A 893 14.21 17.27 6.03
CA MET A 893 12.81 17.32 5.59
C MET A 893 12.13 18.65 5.94
N GLU A 894 11.20 19.11 5.09
CA GLU A 894 10.46 20.36 5.31
C GLU A 894 9.64 20.37 6.61
N ASN A 895 9.14 19.21 7.02
CA ASN A 895 8.38 19.02 8.26
C ASN A 895 9.06 17.97 9.14
N LEU A 896 9.68 18.42 10.22
CA LEU A 896 10.43 17.56 11.15
C LEU A 896 9.52 16.63 11.97
N ASP A 897 8.24 16.98 12.14
CA ASP A 897 7.27 16.19 12.90
C ASP A 897 6.94 14.85 12.21
N ASP A 898 7.18 14.73 10.90
CA ASP A 898 6.89 13.52 10.13
C ASP A 898 7.92 12.40 10.35
N GLN A 899 9.14 12.73 10.79
CA GLN A 899 10.23 11.76 11.01
C GLN A 899 10.69 11.63 12.47
N LEU A 900 10.70 12.72 13.23
CA LEU A 900 11.12 12.66 14.63
C LEU A 900 9.96 12.07 15.45
N LEU A 901 10.17 10.88 16.02
CA LEU A 901 9.18 10.23 16.88
C LEU A 901 8.71 11.19 18.00
N PRO A 902 7.44 11.15 18.43
CA PRO A 902 6.89 12.10 19.41
C PRO A 902 7.66 12.16 20.75
N ASP A 903 8.33 11.08 21.14
CA ASP A 903 9.12 10.96 22.36
C ASP A 903 10.64 11.11 22.15
N PHE A 904 11.09 11.42 20.93
CA PHE A 904 12.51 11.50 20.55
C PHE A 904 13.30 12.44 21.47
N TRP A 905 12.87 13.70 21.59
CA TRP A 905 13.56 14.70 22.40
C TRP A 905 13.57 14.35 23.89
N GLN A 906 12.51 13.70 24.38
CA GLN A 906 12.40 13.24 25.77
C GLN A 906 13.46 12.17 26.09
N ARG A 907 13.65 11.22 25.18
CA ARG A 907 14.68 10.18 25.32
C ARG A 907 16.07 10.78 25.27
N LEU A 908 16.32 11.69 24.32
CA LEU A 908 17.64 12.30 24.16
C LEU A 908 18.03 13.15 25.38
N SER A 909 17.09 13.94 25.93
CA SER A 909 17.32 14.76 27.14
C SER A 909 17.57 13.93 28.40
N SER A 910 17.11 12.67 28.44
CA SER A 910 17.39 11.77 29.57
C SER A 910 18.85 11.28 29.59
N MET A 911 19.55 11.33 28.45
CA MET A 911 20.91 10.82 28.28
C MET A 911 21.98 11.92 28.18
N PHE A 912 21.63 13.08 27.61
CA PHE A 912 22.58 14.16 27.31
C PHE A 912 22.07 15.51 27.83
N SER A 913 22.97 16.29 28.44
CA SER A 913 22.63 17.62 28.97
C SER A 913 22.65 18.73 27.92
N TYR A 914 23.37 18.53 26.82
CA TYR A 914 23.57 19.49 25.74
C TYR A 914 23.21 18.84 24.42
N VAL A 915 22.65 19.60 23.49
CA VAL A 915 22.25 19.12 22.16
C VAL A 915 22.44 20.21 21.11
N TRP A 916 22.63 19.76 19.87
CA TRP A 916 22.69 20.58 18.67
C TRP A 916 21.65 20.12 17.65
N GLY A 917 21.20 21.04 16.80
CA GLY A 917 20.45 20.73 15.59
C GLY A 917 21.33 20.80 14.35
N ALA A 918 20.89 20.19 13.26
CA ALA A 918 21.50 20.32 11.95
C ALA A 918 20.45 20.30 10.84
N SER A 919 20.53 21.33 10.01
CA SER A 919 19.68 21.62 8.84
C SER A 919 20.56 21.64 7.60
N ALA A 920 20.00 21.76 6.40
CA ALA A 920 20.76 21.88 5.16
C ALA A 920 20.45 23.19 4.41
N TYR A 921 21.46 23.74 3.72
CA TYR A 921 21.25 24.84 2.76
C TYR A 921 21.41 24.41 1.30
N LYS A 922 21.92 23.20 1.05
CA LYS A 922 22.05 22.58 -0.27
C LYS A 922 22.15 21.06 -0.17
N VAL A 923 21.54 20.38 -1.16
CA VAL A 923 21.52 18.93 -1.45
C VAL A 923 20.98 18.05 -0.30
N GLU A 924 19.88 17.33 -0.53
CA GLU A 924 19.31 16.30 0.37
C GLU A 924 19.01 15.01 -0.43
N PHE A 925 18.95 13.86 0.26
CA PHE A 925 18.38 12.61 -0.24
C PHE A 925 17.17 12.19 0.61
N TRP A 926 15.91 12.42 0.16
CA TRP A 926 14.83 11.41 0.29
C TRP A 926 13.53 11.69 -0.50
N LYS A 927 12.83 10.60 -0.88
CA LYS A 927 11.56 10.55 -1.63
C LYS A 927 10.35 11.01 -0.78
N VAL A 928 9.65 12.06 -1.20
CA VAL A 928 8.21 12.07 -1.63
C VAL A 928 7.87 13.46 -2.20
N GLN A 929 7.43 13.49 -3.46
CA GLN A 929 6.74 14.58 -4.18
C GLN A 929 7.42 15.95 -4.43
N CYS A 930 8.58 16.27 -3.86
CA CYS A 930 9.43 17.38 -4.31
C CYS A 930 10.85 16.83 -4.58
N ALA A 931 11.37 17.03 -5.79
CA ALA A 931 12.57 16.37 -6.28
C ALA A 931 13.85 17.08 -5.82
N ASP A 932 14.68 16.43 -5.01
CA ASP A 932 16.09 16.78 -4.83
C ASP A 932 16.87 15.46 -4.61
N GLY A 933 17.75 15.11 -5.55
CA GLY A 933 18.55 13.88 -5.56
C GLY A 933 20.04 14.16 -5.34
N PRO A 934 20.90 13.12 -5.26
CA PRO A 934 22.34 13.29 -5.07
C PRO A 934 23.05 13.93 -6.28
N ASP A 935 22.32 14.15 -7.37
CA ASP A 935 22.71 14.80 -8.61
C ASP A 935 22.17 16.24 -8.77
N GLN A 936 21.49 16.78 -7.74
CA GLN A 936 20.94 18.13 -7.76
C GLN A 936 22.06 19.17 -7.95
N TYR A 937 21.92 20.02 -8.96
CA TYR A 937 22.91 21.04 -9.33
C TYR A 937 22.43 22.48 -9.13
N ALA A 938 21.14 22.71 -8.84
CA ALA A 938 20.52 24.02 -8.59
C ALA A 938 19.79 24.06 -7.24
N SER A 939 19.80 25.20 -6.55
CA SER A 939 19.24 25.31 -5.19
C SER A 939 17.72 25.42 -5.16
N ASN A 940 17.07 24.57 -4.36
CA ASN A 940 15.67 24.72 -3.97
C ASN A 940 15.54 25.56 -2.68
N VAL A 941 15.60 26.88 -2.81
CA VAL A 941 15.62 27.79 -1.64
C VAL A 941 14.39 27.64 -0.74
N GLN A 942 13.20 27.40 -1.32
CA GLN A 942 11.96 27.29 -0.56
C GLN A 942 11.92 26.04 0.33
N HIS A 943 12.40 24.92 -0.19
CA HIS A 943 12.50 23.67 0.56
C HIS A 943 13.36 23.84 1.82
N TYR A 944 14.57 24.39 1.67
CA TYR A 944 15.46 24.63 2.81
C TYR A 944 14.90 25.66 3.79
N LEU A 945 14.21 26.69 3.29
CA LEU A 945 13.52 27.67 4.12
C LEU A 945 12.44 27.02 5.00
N ASN A 946 11.64 26.10 4.44
CA ASN A 946 10.63 25.36 5.19
C ASN A 946 11.28 24.48 6.28
N ASN A 947 12.37 23.76 5.94
CA ASN A 947 13.14 22.98 6.93
C ASN A 947 13.65 23.86 8.09
N HIS A 948 14.18 25.05 7.78
CA HIS A 948 14.67 25.98 8.81
C HIS A 948 13.57 26.54 9.71
N ILE A 949 12.40 26.84 9.15
CA ILE A 949 11.22 27.25 9.93
C ILE A 949 10.79 26.10 10.85
N SER A 950 10.80 24.85 10.36
CA SER A 950 10.51 23.68 11.18
C SER A 950 11.56 23.51 12.30
N TRP A 951 12.84 23.74 12.04
CA TRP A 951 13.89 23.72 13.06
C TRP A 951 13.70 24.80 14.13
N LEU A 952 13.30 26.02 13.75
CA LEU A 952 12.96 27.08 14.70
C LEU A 952 11.81 26.66 15.63
N LYS A 953 10.78 25.99 15.09
CA LYS A 953 9.69 25.42 15.88
C LYS A 953 10.21 24.38 16.89
N GLN A 954 10.96 23.38 16.43
CA GLN A 954 11.52 22.32 17.28
C GLN A 954 12.41 22.89 18.41
N MET A 955 13.27 23.86 18.10
CA MET A 955 14.13 24.50 19.11
C MET A 955 13.30 25.29 20.13
N ASN A 956 12.32 26.08 19.68
CA ASN A 956 11.44 26.82 20.59
C ASN A 956 10.68 25.89 21.54
N GLU A 957 10.20 24.74 21.06
CA GLU A 957 9.41 23.80 21.86
C GLU A 957 10.24 22.95 22.83
N HIS A 958 11.51 22.68 22.51
CA HIS A 958 12.30 21.66 23.21
C HIS A 958 13.60 22.14 23.85
N HIS A 959 14.04 23.39 23.63
CA HIS A 959 15.28 23.90 24.23
C HIS A 959 15.29 23.81 25.76
N SER A 960 14.13 23.96 26.41
CA SER A 960 13.97 23.92 27.87
C SER A 960 14.15 22.52 28.48
N LYS A 961 14.11 21.45 27.67
CA LYS A 961 14.33 20.07 28.13
C LYS A 961 15.80 19.76 28.39
N PHE A 962 16.70 20.56 27.83
CA PHE A 962 18.15 20.41 27.97
C PHE A 962 18.71 21.50 28.89
N LYS A 963 19.90 21.29 29.45
CA LYS A 963 20.59 22.34 30.20
C LYS A 963 20.88 23.54 29.29
N GLN A 964 21.23 23.26 28.03
CA GLN A 964 21.37 24.28 26.99
C GLN A 964 21.29 23.64 25.60
N PHE A 965 20.44 24.17 24.73
CA PHE A 965 20.50 23.92 23.30
C PHE A 965 21.64 24.77 22.71
N ARG A 966 22.73 24.14 22.29
CA ARG A 966 24.01 24.81 22.01
C ARG A 966 24.02 25.56 20.69
N GLY A 967 23.29 25.09 19.70
CA GLY A 967 23.30 25.71 18.39
C GLY A 967 22.77 24.84 17.28
N ILE A 968 22.82 25.37 16.08
CA ILE A 968 22.43 24.69 14.85
C ILE A 968 23.56 24.75 13.83
N ILE A 969 23.77 23.64 13.14
CA ILE A 969 24.71 23.50 12.02
C ILE A 969 23.91 23.56 10.72
N VAL A 970 24.32 24.40 9.78
CA VAL A 970 23.69 24.51 8.46
C VAL A 970 24.62 23.81 7.46
N THR A 971 24.27 22.57 7.11
CA THR A 971 25.07 21.65 6.32
C THR A 971 24.99 21.97 4.82
N GLY A 972 26.09 21.74 4.10
CA GLY A 972 26.11 21.87 2.64
C GLY A 972 27.20 21.03 2.02
N TRP A 973 26.78 20.00 1.30
CA TRP A 973 27.61 18.93 0.76
C TRP A 973 28.12 19.28 -0.65
N GLN A 974 29.34 18.86 -1.00
CA GLN A 974 29.84 18.94 -2.39
C GLN A 974 29.59 17.67 -3.19
N ARG A 975 29.55 16.56 -2.46
CA ARG A 975 29.19 15.22 -2.92
C ARG A 975 28.54 14.50 -1.75
N PHE A 976 27.70 13.52 -2.06
CA PHE A 976 27.19 12.63 -1.03
C PHE A 976 28.30 11.74 -0.47
N ASP A 977 29.01 11.02 -1.35
CA ASP A 977 30.18 10.20 -1.04
C ASP A 977 31.30 10.37 -2.10
N HIS A 978 32.45 9.73 -1.91
CA HIS A 978 33.60 9.84 -2.85
C HIS A 978 33.35 9.26 -4.25
N PHE A 979 32.39 8.36 -4.38
CA PHE A 979 31.97 7.67 -5.61
C PHE A 979 30.79 8.36 -6.30
N ALA A 980 29.98 9.13 -5.59
CA ALA A 980 28.86 9.89 -6.10
C ALA A 980 29.32 10.99 -7.07
N ILE A 981 28.39 11.45 -7.91
CA ILE A 981 28.64 12.58 -8.82
C ILE A 981 28.70 13.91 -8.06
N ILE A 982 29.08 14.98 -8.76
CA ILE A 982 29.13 16.31 -8.14
C ILE A 982 27.69 16.79 -8.00
N CYS A 983 27.37 17.38 -6.86
CA CYS A 983 26.09 18.04 -6.65
C CYS A 983 26.30 19.57 -6.61
N GLU A 984 25.31 20.29 -6.11
CA GLU A 984 25.25 21.75 -6.08
C GLU A 984 26.53 22.38 -5.52
N VAL A 985 27.24 23.11 -6.38
CA VAL A 985 28.49 23.77 -6.00
C VAL A 985 28.23 24.93 -5.04
N ILE A 986 29.17 25.20 -4.10
CA ILE A 986 29.04 26.28 -3.10
C ILE A 986 28.52 27.60 -3.70
N PRO A 987 29.06 28.14 -4.81
CA PRO A 987 28.60 29.41 -5.36
C PRO A 987 27.10 29.49 -5.65
N VAL A 988 26.46 28.35 -5.98
CA VAL A 988 25.03 28.26 -6.28
C VAL A 988 24.23 28.30 -4.98
N GLY A 989 24.64 27.51 -3.98
CA GLY A 989 23.95 27.41 -2.68
C GLY A 989 24.10 28.59 -1.73
N LEU A 990 24.91 29.60 -2.05
CA LEU A 990 25.11 30.76 -1.16
C LEU A 990 23.86 31.63 -1.00
N LEU A 991 23.00 31.71 -2.02
CA LEU A 991 21.71 32.39 -1.88
C LEU A 991 20.85 31.71 -0.83
N SER A 992 20.68 30.39 -0.95
CA SER A 992 19.96 29.56 0.03
C SER A 992 20.56 29.71 1.43
N ALA A 993 21.89 29.63 1.55
CA ALA A 993 22.57 29.80 2.83
C ALA A 993 22.32 31.18 3.46
N ALA A 994 22.33 32.25 2.67
CA ALA A 994 22.09 33.61 3.18
C ALA A 994 20.67 33.78 3.72
N VAL A 995 19.67 33.26 3.00
CA VAL A 995 18.25 33.27 3.42
C VAL A 995 18.10 32.50 4.73
N ASN A 996 18.57 31.25 4.75
CA ASN A 996 18.43 30.34 5.88
C ASN A 996 19.18 30.85 7.13
N MET A 997 20.40 31.37 6.96
CA MET A 997 21.19 31.92 8.06
C MET A 997 20.54 33.16 8.67
N ALA A 998 19.90 34.01 7.86
CA ALA A 998 19.19 35.18 8.35
C ALA A 998 17.93 34.83 9.12
N VAL A 999 17.18 33.81 8.69
CA VAL A 999 16.02 33.30 9.43
C VAL A 999 16.45 32.77 10.80
N LEU A 1000 17.55 32.00 10.87
CA LEU A 1000 18.11 31.52 12.14
C LEU A 1000 18.65 32.66 13.03
N LYS A 1001 19.25 33.69 12.43
CA LYS A 1001 19.78 34.86 13.16
C LYS A 1001 18.67 35.66 13.83
N ASN A 1002 17.52 35.80 13.17
CA ASN A 1002 16.40 36.61 13.67
C ASN A 1002 15.37 35.79 14.45
N GLY A 1003 15.42 34.45 14.38
CA GLY A 1003 14.47 33.57 15.06
C GLY A 1003 13.06 33.56 14.45
N GLN A 1004 12.86 34.24 13.32
CA GLN A 1004 11.58 34.38 12.63
C GLN A 1004 11.77 34.56 11.12
N TYR A 1005 10.72 34.28 10.36
CA TYR A 1005 10.61 34.60 8.93
C TYR A 1005 9.65 35.77 8.73
N GLY A 1006 9.98 36.70 7.84
CA GLY A 1006 9.16 37.87 7.54
C GLY A 1006 9.80 38.84 6.57
N SER A 1007 9.02 39.82 6.12
CA SER A 1007 9.44 40.83 5.13
C SER A 1007 10.65 41.66 5.57
N GLU A 1008 10.79 41.93 6.87
CA GLU A 1008 11.95 42.64 7.42
C GLU A 1008 13.24 41.81 7.30
N VAL A 1009 13.17 40.52 7.61
CA VAL A 1009 14.30 39.59 7.49
C VAL A 1009 14.72 39.48 6.03
N MET A 1010 13.76 39.33 5.11
CA MET A 1010 14.04 39.27 3.67
C MET A 1010 14.66 40.55 3.13
N ARG A 1011 14.27 41.72 3.65
CA ARG A 1011 14.92 43.00 3.31
C ARG A 1011 16.38 43.03 3.79
N SER A 1012 16.66 42.56 5.01
CA SER A 1012 18.03 42.45 5.53
C SER A 1012 18.91 41.48 4.73
N VAL A 1013 18.34 40.35 4.29
CA VAL A 1013 19.03 39.38 3.42
C VAL A 1013 19.36 40.02 2.07
N SER A 1014 18.38 40.68 1.46
CA SER A 1014 18.54 41.34 0.15
C SER A 1014 19.62 42.42 0.20
N GLN A 1015 19.71 43.18 1.30
CA GLN A 1015 20.80 44.13 1.53
C GLN A 1015 22.16 43.44 1.70
N SER A 1016 22.20 42.32 2.44
CA SER A 1016 23.45 41.56 2.64
C SER A 1016 23.99 40.97 1.34
N LEU A 1017 23.08 40.54 0.47
CA LEU A 1017 23.38 40.04 -0.88
C LEU A 1017 23.53 41.16 -1.93
N LYS A 1018 23.32 42.43 -1.56
CA LYS A 1018 23.34 43.59 -2.46
C LYS A 1018 22.44 43.42 -3.68
N CYS A 1019 21.20 42.99 -3.46
CA CYS A 1019 20.20 42.80 -4.49
C CYS A 1019 19.54 44.13 -4.91
N SER A 1020 19.18 44.24 -6.19
CA SER A 1020 18.46 45.38 -6.78
C SER A 1020 17.02 45.52 -6.28
N SER A 1021 16.39 44.43 -5.88
CA SER A 1021 15.07 44.44 -5.22
C SER A 1021 15.02 43.44 -4.06
N VAL A 1022 13.92 43.48 -3.29
CA VAL A 1022 13.72 42.57 -2.16
C VAL A 1022 13.41 41.17 -2.68
N LEU A 1023 14.13 40.17 -2.18
CA LEU A 1023 13.88 38.76 -2.47
C LEU A 1023 12.52 38.33 -1.92
N TYR A 1024 11.72 37.69 -2.77
CA TYR A 1024 10.43 37.12 -2.43
C TYR A 1024 10.38 35.66 -2.91
N PHE A 1025 9.95 34.75 -2.04
CA PHE A 1025 9.78 33.34 -2.35
C PHE A 1025 8.31 32.97 -2.13
N ASP A 1026 7.60 32.66 -3.20
CA ASP A 1026 6.20 32.21 -3.19
C ASP A 1026 6.14 30.76 -3.69
N LYS A 1027 5.26 29.94 -3.09
CA LYS A 1027 5.12 28.51 -3.41
C LYS A 1027 4.62 28.27 -4.84
N ASN A 1028 3.99 29.27 -5.45
CA ASN A 1028 3.29 29.11 -6.73
C ASN A 1028 4.02 29.77 -7.91
N SER A 1029 5.15 30.42 -7.70
CA SER A 1029 5.87 31.12 -8.77
C SER A 1029 7.37 30.86 -8.68
N SER A 1030 8.00 30.57 -9.82
CA SER A 1030 9.46 30.43 -9.90
C SER A 1030 10.10 31.71 -9.34
N PRO A 1031 11.02 31.62 -8.38
CA PRO A 1031 11.49 32.79 -7.65
C PRO A 1031 12.16 33.78 -8.61
N PHE A 1032 11.59 34.97 -8.74
CA PHE A 1032 12.25 36.08 -9.41
C PHE A 1032 13.46 36.47 -8.58
N ILE A 1033 14.66 36.13 -9.06
CA ILE A 1033 15.91 36.48 -8.40
C ILE A 1033 16.42 37.79 -9.02
N PRO A 1034 16.31 38.94 -8.32
CA PRO A 1034 16.88 40.18 -8.78
C PRO A 1034 18.41 40.09 -8.93
N GLN A 1035 18.99 41.00 -9.72
CA GLN A 1035 20.46 41.10 -9.79
C GLN A 1035 21.01 41.40 -8.39
N CYS A 1036 21.87 40.51 -7.89
CA CYS A 1036 22.53 40.59 -6.57
C CYS A 1036 24.06 40.58 -6.74
N SER A 1037 24.82 40.89 -5.69
CA SER A 1037 26.28 40.86 -5.68
C SER A 1037 26.83 40.13 -4.46
N PHE A 1038 27.04 38.82 -4.62
CA PHE A 1038 27.66 37.93 -3.64
C PHE A 1038 28.76 37.07 -4.28
N PRO A 1039 29.68 36.48 -3.49
CA PRO A 1039 30.75 35.63 -4.03
C PRO A 1039 30.15 34.46 -4.82
N GLY A 1040 30.32 34.43 -6.14
CA GLY A 1040 29.70 33.43 -7.03
C GLY A 1040 28.97 34.03 -8.24
N ILE A 1041 28.34 35.20 -8.08
CA ILE A 1041 27.70 35.92 -9.20
C ILE A 1041 28.75 36.56 -10.12
N GLY A 1042 29.80 37.18 -9.57
CA GLY A 1042 30.86 37.82 -10.37
C GLY A 1042 31.72 36.83 -11.18
N VAL A 1043 31.53 35.52 -10.97
CA VAL A 1043 32.17 34.45 -11.75
C VAL A 1043 31.19 33.87 -12.80
N HIS A 1044 30.02 34.49 -12.96
CA HIS A 1044 28.90 34.06 -13.81
C HIS A 1044 28.35 32.65 -13.52
N VAL A 1045 28.84 31.94 -12.49
CA VAL A 1045 28.43 30.56 -12.19
C VAL A 1045 26.98 30.48 -11.75
N PHE A 1046 26.56 31.32 -10.79
CA PHE A 1046 25.19 31.32 -10.30
C PHE A 1046 24.18 31.58 -11.42
N HIS A 1047 24.42 32.65 -12.20
CA HIS A 1047 23.54 33.00 -13.32
C HIS A 1047 23.54 31.92 -14.41
N ALA A 1048 24.70 31.36 -14.78
CA ALA A 1048 24.76 30.31 -15.79
C ALA A 1048 23.98 29.05 -15.37
N VAL A 1049 24.13 28.63 -14.11
CA VAL A 1049 23.40 27.47 -13.58
C VAL A 1049 21.91 27.76 -13.48
N GLN A 1050 21.52 28.95 -13.04
CA GLN A 1050 20.11 29.31 -12.94
C GLN A 1050 19.45 29.42 -14.32
N THR A 1051 20.15 30.00 -15.30
CA THR A 1051 19.68 30.03 -16.69
C THR A 1051 19.52 28.62 -17.22
N LEU A 1052 20.54 27.75 -17.06
CA LEU A 1052 20.47 26.35 -17.47
C LEU A 1052 19.27 25.63 -16.83
N HIS A 1053 19.09 25.79 -15.51
CA HIS A 1053 17.99 25.16 -14.78
C HIS A 1053 16.63 25.70 -15.27
N SER A 1054 16.49 27.01 -15.48
CA SER A 1054 15.26 27.60 -16.02
C SER A 1054 14.95 27.12 -17.43
N THR A 1055 15.96 26.97 -18.28
CA THR A 1055 15.80 26.45 -19.64
C THR A 1055 15.39 24.98 -19.62
N ILE A 1056 16.05 24.15 -18.80
CA ILE A 1056 15.69 22.74 -18.64
C ILE A 1056 14.26 22.62 -18.13
N ASN A 1057 13.90 23.33 -17.06
CA ASN A 1057 12.54 23.29 -16.53
C ASN A 1057 11.51 23.81 -17.54
N SER A 1058 11.82 24.86 -18.30
CA SER A 1058 10.92 25.35 -19.35
C SER A 1058 10.75 24.33 -20.48
N VAL A 1059 11.82 23.62 -20.87
CA VAL A 1059 11.76 22.58 -21.90
C VAL A 1059 11.00 21.37 -21.36
N GLU A 1060 11.31 20.91 -20.16
CA GLU A 1060 10.57 19.83 -19.49
C GLU A 1060 9.11 20.20 -19.31
N GLU A 1061 8.79 21.42 -18.89
CA GLU A 1061 7.42 21.87 -18.75
C GLU A 1061 6.71 21.89 -20.10
N GLN A 1062 7.32 22.43 -21.15
CA GLN A 1062 6.73 22.43 -22.49
C GLN A 1062 6.53 21.01 -23.05
N VAL A 1063 7.53 20.14 -22.88
CA VAL A 1063 7.50 18.76 -23.39
C VAL A 1063 6.53 17.90 -22.57
N PHE A 1064 6.63 17.92 -21.24
CA PHE A 1064 5.82 17.07 -20.35
C PHE A 1064 4.48 17.70 -19.94
N ASN A 1065 4.18 18.96 -20.30
CA ASN A 1065 2.82 19.51 -20.23
C ASN A 1065 2.04 19.34 -21.53
N ASP A 1066 2.70 18.96 -22.62
CA ASP A 1066 2.01 18.54 -23.83
C ASP A 1066 1.05 17.38 -23.50
N TYR A 1067 -0.22 17.52 -23.89
CA TYR A 1067 -1.25 16.53 -23.62
C TYR A 1067 -0.92 15.16 -24.25
N GLN A 1068 -0.18 15.15 -25.36
CA GLN A 1068 0.30 13.94 -26.00
C GLN A 1068 1.34 13.26 -25.11
N VAL A 1069 2.31 14.00 -24.57
CA VAL A 1069 3.32 13.43 -23.67
C VAL A 1069 2.70 13.02 -22.32
N ARG A 1070 1.78 13.81 -21.75
CA ARG A 1070 1.08 13.46 -20.50
C ARG A 1070 0.17 12.24 -20.65
N GLY A 1071 -0.48 12.08 -21.80
CA GLY A 1071 -1.37 10.95 -22.07
C GLY A 1071 -0.61 9.66 -22.38
N TRP A 1072 0.44 9.77 -23.21
CA TRP A 1072 1.13 8.60 -23.76
C TRP A 1072 2.42 8.22 -23.00
N ILE A 1073 3.08 9.17 -22.33
CA ILE A 1073 4.31 8.97 -21.52
C ILE A 1073 4.03 9.33 -20.05
N ALA A 1074 2.84 8.98 -19.54
CA ALA A 1074 2.56 9.11 -18.11
C ALA A 1074 3.49 8.20 -17.30
N ARG A 1075 3.85 8.60 -16.06
CA ARG A 1075 4.52 7.71 -15.09
C ARG A 1075 3.79 6.37 -14.90
N PHE A 1076 2.48 6.33 -15.16
CA PHE A 1076 1.71 5.10 -15.21
C PHE A 1076 2.13 4.20 -16.38
N ASN A 1077 2.20 4.73 -17.61
CA ASN A 1077 2.62 3.99 -18.82
C ASN A 1077 4.09 3.58 -18.74
N GLU A 1078 4.95 4.45 -18.19
CA GLU A 1078 6.36 4.16 -17.92
C GLU A 1078 6.53 3.04 -16.87
N LYS A 1079 5.77 3.11 -15.76
CA LYS A 1079 5.82 2.13 -14.67
C LYS A 1079 5.25 0.76 -15.05
N HIS A 1080 4.26 0.72 -15.95
CA HIS A 1080 3.62 -0.51 -16.38
C HIS A 1080 4.11 -1.01 -17.75
N LEU A 1081 5.10 -0.32 -18.35
CA LEU A 1081 5.55 -0.57 -19.73
C LEU A 1081 4.35 -0.72 -20.67
N TYR A 1082 3.35 0.13 -20.47
CA TYR A 1082 2.09 0.07 -21.20
C TYR A 1082 2.29 0.76 -22.55
N THR A 1083 2.86 -0.01 -23.48
CA THR A 1083 2.53 0.09 -24.90
C THR A 1083 2.28 -1.33 -25.39
N GLN A 1084 1.02 -1.69 -25.61
CA GLN A 1084 0.60 -2.89 -26.37
C GLN A 1084 0.97 -2.81 -27.87
N ALA A 1085 2.01 -2.02 -28.18
CA ALA A 1085 2.24 -1.46 -29.50
C ALA A 1085 2.54 -2.53 -30.55
N TRP A 1086 3.12 -3.68 -30.23
CA TRP A 1086 3.44 -4.64 -31.30
C TRP A 1086 2.19 -5.26 -31.92
N ALA A 1087 1.31 -5.84 -31.11
CA ALA A 1087 0.09 -6.49 -31.59
C ALA A 1087 -0.94 -5.47 -32.11
N GLU A 1088 -1.07 -4.32 -31.45
CA GLU A 1088 -1.96 -3.22 -31.88
C GLU A 1088 -1.40 -2.45 -33.11
N MET A 1089 -0.08 -2.31 -33.27
CA MET A 1089 0.45 -1.71 -34.50
C MET A 1089 0.34 -2.67 -35.67
N GLN A 1090 0.37 -3.99 -35.45
CA GLN A 1090 0.13 -4.96 -36.52
C GLN A 1090 -1.34 -5.00 -36.98
N THR A 1091 -2.30 -4.54 -36.17
CA THR A 1091 -3.70 -4.39 -36.60
C THR A 1091 -3.93 -3.14 -37.45
N VAL A 1092 -3.03 -2.15 -37.37
CA VAL A 1092 -3.17 -0.83 -38.05
C VAL A 1092 -2.13 -0.61 -39.16
N PHE A 1093 -0.92 -1.14 -39.04
CA PHE A 1093 0.22 -0.93 -39.94
C PHE A 1093 0.82 -2.26 -40.43
N TYR A 1094 1.43 -2.23 -41.63
CA TYR A 1094 2.14 -3.39 -42.16
C TYR A 1094 3.35 -3.78 -41.31
N ASN A 1095 3.68 -5.07 -41.28
CA ASN A 1095 4.80 -5.62 -40.51
C ASN A 1095 6.12 -4.89 -40.73
N ASP A 1096 6.41 -4.41 -41.94
CA ASP A 1096 7.64 -3.69 -42.24
C ASP A 1096 7.68 -2.34 -41.50
N THR A 1097 6.54 -1.64 -41.40
CA THR A 1097 6.40 -0.38 -40.65
C THR A 1097 6.50 -0.62 -39.14
N VAL A 1098 5.94 -1.71 -38.62
CA VAL A 1098 6.07 -2.09 -37.20
C VAL A 1098 7.52 -2.47 -36.86
N ALA A 1099 8.18 -3.22 -37.75
CA ALA A 1099 9.57 -3.60 -37.62
C ALA A 1099 10.51 -2.39 -37.68
N GLU A 1100 10.24 -1.44 -38.59
CA GLU A 1100 10.95 -0.16 -38.66
C GLU A 1100 10.76 0.64 -37.37
N PHE A 1101 9.52 0.77 -36.88
CA PHE A 1101 9.22 1.47 -35.63
C PHE A 1101 9.98 0.89 -34.44
N VAL A 1102 9.98 -0.43 -34.26
CA VAL A 1102 10.72 -1.07 -33.16
C VAL A 1102 12.22 -0.96 -33.32
N TYR A 1103 12.73 -1.09 -34.56
CA TYR A 1103 14.15 -0.94 -34.82
C TYR A 1103 14.64 0.49 -34.52
N VAL A 1104 13.83 1.50 -34.88
CA VAL A 1104 14.16 2.92 -34.72
C VAL A 1104 13.96 3.40 -33.28
N TYR A 1105 12.87 3.01 -32.59
CA TYR A 1105 12.48 3.64 -31.32
C TYR A 1105 12.63 2.74 -30.08
N VAL A 1106 12.52 1.41 -30.22
CA VAL A 1106 12.53 0.49 -29.05
C VAL A 1106 13.89 -0.16 -28.85
N LYS A 1107 14.54 -0.60 -29.93
CA LYS A 1107 15.82 -1.31 -29.90
C LYS A 1107 16.97 -0.48 -29.29
N PRO A 1108 17.10 0.84 -29.56
CA PRO A 1108 18.13 1.66 -28.93
C PRO A 1108 17.97 1.74 -27.41
N THR A 1109 16.72 1.87 -26.92
CA THR A 1109 16.40 1.93 -25.50
C THR A 1109 16.71 0.62 -24.78
N LEU A 1110 16.37 -0.52 -25.39
CA LEU A 1110 16.76 -1.85 -24.90
C LEU A 1110 18.27 -2.01 -24.79
N LYS A 1111 19.00 -1.64 -25.84
CA LYS A 1111 20.46 -1.70 -25.86
C LYS A 1111 21.05 -0.84 -24.73
N ARG A 1112 20.52 0.38 -24.53
CA ARG A 1112 20.94 1.28 -23.45
C ARG A 1112 20.72 0.68 -22.06
N LEU A 1113 19.59 -0.02 -21.85
CA LEU A 1113 19.30 -0.70 -20.57
C LEU A 1113 20.20 -1.92 -20.32
N GLU A 1114 20.48 -2.70 -21.36
CA GLU A 1114 21.43 -3.81 -21.29
C GLU A 1114 22.85 -3.29 -20.97
N GLU A 1115 23.28 -2.24 -21.65
CA GLU A 1115 24.54 -1.54 -21.37
C GLU A 1115 24.57 -1.02 -19.92
N LEU A 1116 23.47 -0.42 -19.42
CA LEU A 1116 23.37 0.02 -18.03
C LEU A 1116 23.44 -1.16 -17.05
N SER A 1117 22.76 -2.27 -17.32
CA SER A 1117 22.86 -3.47 -16.48
C SER A 1117 24.28 -4.02 -16.47
N GLN A 1118 24.95 -4.10 -17.62
CA GLN A 1118 26.34 -4.54 -17.71
C GLN A 1118 27.28 -3.58 -16.98
N ARG A 1119 27.04 -2.26 -17.05
CA ARG A 1119 27.79 -1.25 -16.29
C ARG A 1119 27.58 -1.44 -14.79
N ILE A 1120 26.35 -1.65 -14.31
CA ILE A 1120 26.07 -1.94 -12.90
C ILE A 1120 26.78 -3.21 -12.43
N ASP A 1121 26.73 -4.27 -13.24
CA ASP A 1121 27.41 -5.54 -12.95
C ASP A 1121 28.92 -5.33 -12.83
N LYS A 1122 29.52 -4.65 -13.80
CA LYS A 1122 30.94 -4.28 -13.81
C LYS A 1122 31.33 -3.41 -12.62
N LEU A 1123 30.48 -2.44 -12.24
CA LEU A 1123 30.69 -1.59 -11.07
C LEU A 1123 30.62 -2.40 -9.76
N SER A 1124 29.74 -3.40 -9.67
CA SER A 1124 29.59 -4.24 -8.47
C SER A 1124 30.77 -5.19 -8.20
N GLU A 1125 31.55 -5.49 -9.26
CA GLU A 1125 32.74 -6.34 -9.18
C GLU A 1125 34.03 -5.57 -8.89
N LEU A 1126 34.01 -4.23 -8.96
CA LEU A 1126 35.18 -3.41 -8.69
C LEU A 1126 35.69 -3.63 -7.26
N ARG A 1127 36.96 -4.02 -7.16
CA ARG A 1127 37.74 -4.08 -5.91
C ARG A 1127 38.81 -2.99 -5.84
N ILE A 1128 39.10 -2.38 -6.98
CA ILE A 1128 40.00 -1.24 -7.14
C ILE A 1128 39.13 -0.04 -7.51
N PHE A 1129 39.18 0.99 -6.69
CA PHE A 1129 38.30 2.14 -6.80
C PHE A 1129 39.03 3.34 -7.42
N PRO A 1130 38.31 4.19 -8.18
CA PRO A 1130 38.89 5.33 -8.86
C PRO A 1130 39.49 6.37 -7.89
N ARG A 1131 40.55 7.04 -8.36
CA ARG A 1131 41.21 8.16 -7.67
C ARG A 1131 40.80 9.47 -8.32
N ARG A 1132 40.65 10.53 -7.51
CA ARG A 1132 40.35 11.88 -7.97
C ARG A 1132 41.59 12.78 -7.88
N PRO A 1133 41.68 13.83 -8.71
CA PRO A 1133 40.78 14.20 -9.81
C PRO A 1133 40.90 13.26 -11.01
N PHE A 1134 39.81 13.09 -11.77
CA PHE A 1134 39.82 12.35 -13.03
C PHE A 1134 40.48 13.20 -14.12
N ALA A 1135 41.38 12.61 -14.91
CA ALA A 1135 41.85 13.26 -16.14
C ALA A 1135 40.71 13.23 -17.16
N VAL A 1136 40.12 14.38 -17.47
CA VAL A 1136 39.00 14.50 -18.43
C VAL A 1136 39.48 14.39 -19.89
N GLN A 1137 40.79 14.26 -20.14
CA GLN A 1137 41.41 14.32 -21.47
C GLN A 1137 41.26 13.05 -22.35
N GLU A 1138 40.45 12.07 -21.96
CA GLU A 1138 40.20 10.84 -22.75
C GLU A 1138 38.71 10.55 -23.01
N PHE A 1139 37.82 11.54 -22.90
CA PHE A 1139 36.41 11.41 -23.28
C PHE A 1139 36.09 12.01 -24.64
#